data_AF-A0A9E5T372-F1
#
_entry.id   AF-A0A9E5T372-F1
#
_cell.length_a   1.000
_cell.length_b   1.000
_cell.length_c   1.000
_cell.angle_alpha   90.00
_cell.angle_beta   90.00
_cell.angle_gamma   90.00
#
_symmetry.space_group_name_H-M   'P 1'
#
loop_
_entity.id
_entity.type
_entity.pdbx_description
1 polymer ?
#
loop_
_entity_poly.entity_id
_entity_poly.type
_entity_poly.pdbx_seq_one_letter_code
_entity_poly.pdbx_strand_id
1 'polypeptide(L)'
;MITVPVACLVFVFAVALFFGAREAVAAANHPNRGFTFEDRGPEVALLYRLGLENRPEHVAVFCEALKSDDLDVRRAAIAQLVFTHDESALDAALAAMEDESSWVRRGAIAVLSKLGDRRAVPALEKALNFVPPPPAPPGSGPGLWWWKRIGPESSLRDEEYFNRLAAALALHRLGSEAGVPTVLSVLAGQYPRPVVQMAAQYAVLMDLRQATDELLRIAGECEVFGEDSPGLFAIRALRIMGDPARRERIVQLARDKIRLPGGFIRMEALHVLLEHGDASVLPLVREVIEDEGNWREHQRLITEIIGKLRPDDGAVLLTRHYLTAPEREPAADRGGDSVNDGVFRRAAEVVAALGDVRVLNELKAVYGRLKEPADVFHRRLYLAYALAALDDPFGRGELLEALGHGDAGVRRLAARLLGRLGVADAVPPLAAALAAEADRATALAMQSALRTLDAPAAAVDRPLPPVPPAPADTYGQPRFLHVSFDDCTTIESMERFVGLIEELAARDVRWAPRMYVACLSRHDFEYCTMLLQRCFDRGCEFENHSLHHNPDGQALWARTADEVRLDCGGGANWLHGNIMGCDRLYHWKSGGGGFERPGDPRIHRETLRQVSREVYWARDIDYNWRDEVEKVHPDRYAPPYHPATPGAVRSLIVTGDLGYGYEGEPAREVIDAFVDSLEHWYFHQPEAVFSLEGHDWPSSPVPIRIGFEKHWEVLSGFLREVLLNRRERYPLLYSMTALEVLHVRRRGLTPEEILDVRMHLQNSPDF
;
A
#
# COMPACT_ATOMS: atom_id res chain seq x y z
N MET A 1 -55.07 -27.78 11.67
CA MET A 1 -53.77 -28.37 12.05
C MET A 1 -52.87 -28.29 10.81
N ILE A 2 -51.85 -27.45 10.69
CA ILE A 2 -51.16 -26.54 11.61
C ILE A 2 -51.02 -25.20 10.84
N THR A 3 -51.66 -24.16 11.36
CA THR A 3 -51.38 -22.75 11.01
C THR A 3 -50.05 -22.39 11.66
N VAL A 4 -48.98 -22.27 10.87
CA VAL A 4 -47.73 -21.63 11.32
C VAL A 4 -47.94 -20.12 11.23
N PRO A 5 -47.71 -19.33 12.30
CA PRO A 5 -48.05 -17.92 12.31
C PRO A 5 -47.07 -17.10 11.48
N VAL A 6 -47.55 -15.95 11.00
CA VAL A 6 -46.90 -14.83 10.32
C VAL A 6 -45.64 -14.28 11.05
N ALA A 7 -45.22 -14.89 12.17
CA ALA A 7 -44.04 -14.53 12.95
C ALA A 7 -42.71 -15.12 12.42
N CYS A 8 -42.72 -16.10 11.51
CA CYS A 8 -41.47 -16.69 10.95
C CYS A 8 -40.97 -16.04 9.65
N LEU A 9 -41.76 -15.16 9.01
CA LEU A 9 -41.32 -14.34 7.86
C LEU A 9 -40.85 -12.94 8.27
N VAL A 10 -40.98 -12.61 9.56
CA VAL A 10 -40.42 -11.43 10.24
C VAL A 10 -39.04 -11.76 10.87
N PHE A 11 -38.59 -13.02 10.75
CA PHE A 11 -37.48 -13.56 11.56
C PHE A 11 -36.17 -13.81 10.80
N VAL A 12 -36.10 -13.50 9.50
CA VAL A 12 -34.83 -13.37 8.78
C VAL A 12 -34.65 -11.89 8.48
N PHE A 13 -34.37 -11.15 9.56
CA PHE A 13 -33.52 -9.96 9.56
C PHE A 13 -33.66 -9.13 8.28
N ALA A 14 -34.72 -8.36 8.10
CA ALA A 14 -34.88 -7.16 8.91
C ALA A 14 -33.50 -6.56 9.23
N VAL A 15 -32.72 -6.31 8.17
CA VAL A 15 -32.32 -4.95 7.91
C VAL A 15 -31.51 -4.36 9.07
N ALA A 16 -30.32 -4.92 9.25
CA ALA A 16 -29.13 -4.20 9.74
C ALA A 16 -28.73 -3.05 8.77
N LEU A 17 -29.72 -2.42 8.15
CA LEU A 17 -29.67 -1.54 6.99
C LEU A 17 -30.61 -0.33 7.15
N PHE A 18 -31.21 -0.05 8.32
CA PHE A 18 -32.28 0.97 8.41
C PHE A 18 -32.09 2.15 9.36
N PHE A 19 -30.94 2.34 10.01
CA PHE A 19 -30.71 3.58 10.75
C PHE A 19 -29.47 4.35 10.26
N GLY A 20 -28.30 3.70 10.11
CA GLY A 20 -27.15 4.35 9.47
C GLY A 20 -27.40 4.72 7.99
N ALA A 21 -28.05 3.86 7.21
CA ALA A 21 -28.35 4.12 5.82
C ALA A 21 -29.54 5.06 5.62
N ARG A 22 -30.48 5.21 6.57
CA ARG A 22 -31.62 6.12 6.39
C ARG A 22 -31.25 7.56 6.65
N GLU A 23 -30.37 7.80 7.62
CA GLU A 23 -29.76 9.11 7.85
C GLU A 23 -28.72 9.42 6.77
N ALA A 24 -27.94 8.43 6.30
CA ALA A 24 -27.03 8.60 5.16
C ALA A 24 -27.75 8.78 3.80
N VAL A 25 -28.89 8.11 3.56
CA VAL A 25 -29.73 8.31 2.35
C VAL A 25 -30.57 9.58 2.46
N ALA A 26 -30.96 10.02 3.67
CA ALA A 26 -31.55 11.34 3.88
C ALA A 26 -30.50 12.46 3.70
N ALA A 27 -29.25 12.23 4.13
CA ALA A 27 -28.11 13.12 3.87
C ALA A 27 -27.75 13.17 2.38
N ALA A 28 -27.83 12.03 1.67
CA ALA A 28 -27.67 11.96 0.21
C ALA A 28 -28.69 12.80 -0.57
N ASN A 29 -29.83 13.16 0.05
CA ASN A 29 -30.85 14.02 -0.55
C ASN A 29 -30.70 15.52 -0.19
N HIS A 30 -29.66 15.92 0.54
CA HIS A 30 -29.36 17.33 0.87
C HIS A 30 -28.02 17.77 0.28
N PRO A 31 -27.98 18.22 -0.98
CA PRO A 31 -26.74 18.40 -1.74
C PRO A 31 -25.94 19.68 -1.40
N ASN A 32 -26.05 20.26 -0.19
CA ASN A 32 -25.55 21.63 0.05
C ASN A 32 -25.26 22.01 1.52
N ARG A 33 -24.76 21.10 2.37
CA ARG A 33 -24.04 21.57 3.56
C ARG A 33 -22.59 21.20 3.41
N GLY A 34 -21.77 22.21 3.08
CA GLY A 34 -20.36 22.13 3.44
C GLY A 34 -20.30 21.87 4.95
N PHE A 35 -19.44 20.96 5.35
CA PHE A 35 -19.05 20.75 6.74
C PHE A 35 -17.69 21.43 6.90
N THR A 36 -17.70 22.75 6.90
CA THR A 36 -16.50 23.53 7.22
C THR A 36 -16.20 23.43 8.72
N PHE A 37 -14.96 23.72 9.12
CA PHE A 37 -14.58 23.80 10.54
C PHE A 37 -15.54 24.69 11.33
N GLU A 38 -16.02 25.75 10.68
CA GLU A 38 -16.92 26.77 11.22
C GLU A 38 -18.33 26.23 11.51
N ASP A 39 -18.79 25.21 10.77
CA ASP A 39 -20.13 24.64 10.94
C ASP A 39 -20.30 23.81 12.22
N ARG A 40 -19.18 23.37 12.81
CA ARG A 40 -19.17 22.65 14.11
C ARG A 40 -18.85 23.53 15.31
N GLY A 41 -18.81 24.85 15.08
CA GLY A 41 -18.64 25.85 16.12
C GLY A 41 -17.22 26.40 16.20
N PRO A 42 -17.07 27.61 16.76
CA PRO A 42 -15.80 28.35 16.74
C PRO A 42 -14.69 27.67 17.54
N GLU A 43 -15.04 26.92 18.59
CA GLU A 43 -14.06 26.20 19.42
C GLU A 43 -13.43 25.03 18.69
N VAL A 44 -14.25 24.18 18.04
CA VAL A 44 -13.75 23.07 17.20
C VAL A 44 -12.84 23.61 16.09
N ALA A 45 -13.28 24.67 15.40
CA ALA A 45 -12.49 25.31 14.35
C ALA A 45 -11.14 25.84 14.86
N LEU A 46 -11.13 26.44 16.06
CA LEU A 46 -9.91 26.91 16.69
C LEU A 46 -8.94 25.75 16.96
N LEU A 47 -9.43 24.64 17.52
CA LEU A 47 -8.56 23.50 17.87
C LEU A 47 -7.89 22.91 16.63
N TYR A 48 -8.61 22.74 15.53
CA TYR A 48 -8.01 22.27 14.27
C TYR A 48 -7.00 23.26 13.70
N ARG A 49 -7.28 24.57 13.73
CA ARG A 49 -6.31 25.60 13.32
C ARG A 49 -5.03 25.54 14.15
N LEU A 50 -5.13 25.47 15.48
CA LEU A 50 -3.97 25.34 16.35
C LEU A 50 -3.22 24.03 16.12
N GLY A 51 -3.95 22.95 15.78
CA GLY A 51 -3.39 21.66 15.43
C GLY A 51 -2.56 21.68 14.15
N LEU A 52 -2.99 22.44 13.14
CA LEU A 52 -2.27 22.64 11.88
C LEU A 52 -0.94 23.35 12.09
N GLU A 53 -0.90 24.32 13.00
CA GLU A 53 0.32 25.03 13.39
C GLU A 53 1.33 24.11 14.10
N ASN A 54 0.85 23.03 14.73
CA ASN A 54 1.63 21.99 15.41
C ASN A 54 2.73 22.53 16.35
N ARG A 55 2.36 23.50 17.21
CA ARG A 55 3.29 24.12 18.16
C ARG A 55 3.12 23.55 19.57
N PRO A 56 4.22 23.32 20.31
CA PRO A 56 4.15 22.84 21.69
C PRO A 56 3.30 23.73 22.62
N GLU A 57 3.28 25.04 22.39
CA GLU A 57 2.46 25.97 23.19
C GLU A 57 0.95 25.71 23.10
N HIS A 58 0.46 25.01 22.08
CA HIS A 58 -0.96 24.70 21.90
C HIS A 58 -1.42 23.48 22.71
N VAL A 59 -0.48 22.65 23.21
CA VAL A 59 -0.80 21.43 23.96
C VAL A 59 -1.68 21.73 25.17
N ALA A 60 -1.37 22.81 25.90
CA ALA A 60 -2.16 23.23 27.06
C ALA A 60 -3.62 23.59 26.69
N VAL A 61 -3.85 24.15 25.49
CA VAL A 61 -5.19 24.47 24.99
C VAL A 61 -5.98 23.19 24.73
N PHE A 62 -5.35 22.19 24.09
CA PHE A 62 -5.99 20.90 23.84
C PHE A 62 -6.30 20.16 25.15
N CYS A 63 -5.39 20.18 26.12
CA CYS A 63 -5.61 19.59 27.44
C CYS A 63 -6.79 20.23 28.19
N GLU A 64 -6.98 21.55 28.09
CA GLU A 64 -8.13 22.22 28.69
C GLU A 64 -9.43 21.91 27.96
N ALA A 65 -9.39 21.87 26.62
CA ALA A 65 -10.56 21.55 25.79
C ALA A 65 -11.13 20.14 26.03
N LEU A 66 -10.30 19.19 26.50
CA LEU A 66 -10.78 17.86 26.94
C LEU A 66 -11.75 17.90 28.12
N LYS A 67 -11.83 19.01 28.87
CA LYS A 67 -12.74 19.17 29.99
C LYS A 67 -14.11 19.75 29.58
N SER A 68 -14.31 20.03 28.29
CA SER A 68 -15.56 20.60 27.78
C SER A 68 -16.73 19.64 27.92
N ASP A 69 -17.91 20.17 28.26
CA ASP A 69 -19.17 19.42 28.20
C ASP A 69 -19.54 19.06 26.74
N ASP A 70 -18.96 19.74 25.75
CA ASP A 70 -19.19 19.46 24.34
C ASP A 70 -18.30 18.33 23.81
N LEU A 71 -18.93 17.20 23.45
CA LEU A 71 -18.27 16.05 22.85
C LEU A 71 -17.45 16.40 21.60
N ASP A 72 -17.93 17.29 20.73
CA ASP A 72 -17.20 17.61 19.49
C ASP A 72 -15.91 18.38 19.79
N VAL A 73 -15.91 19.22 20.84
CA VAL A 73 -14.71 19.91 21.35
C VAL A 73 -13.73 18.89 21.94
N ARG A 74 -14.20 17.94 22.76
CA ARG A 74 -13.34 16.87 23.32
C ARG A 74 -12.73 15.99 22.24
N ARG A 75 -13.51 15.60 21.22
CA ARG A 75 -13.02 14.80 20.07
C ARG A 75 -11.98 15.55 19.26
N ALA A 76 -12.19 16.85 18.99
CA ALA A 76 -11.21 17.68 18.31
C ALA A 76 -9.92 17.79 19.13
N ALA A 77 -10.04 18.04 20.44
CA ALA A 77 -8.90 18.17 21.34
C ALA A 77 -8.04 16.90 21.39
N ILE A 78 -8.65 15.72 21.59
CA ILE A 78 -7.90 14.46 21.65
C ILE A 78 -7.29 14.10 20.29
N ALA A 79 -7.96 14.45 19.18
CA ALA A 79 -7.42 14.27 17.83
C ALA A 79 -6.14 15.06 17.61
N GLN A 80 -6.03 16.28 18.14
CA GLN A 80 -4.78 17.04 18.04
C GLN A 80 -3.69 16.45 18.95
N LEU A 81 -4.02 16.08 20.19
CA LEU A 81 -3.03 15.56 21.14
C LEU A 81 -2.29 14.31 20.64
N VAL A 82 -2.97 13.44 19.89
CA VAL A 82 -2.36 12.23 19.27
C VAL A 82 -1.11 12.55 18.45
N PHE A 83 -1.01 13.74 17.85
CA PHE A 83 0.08 14.13 16.95
C PHE A 83 1.14 15.02 17.60
N THR A 84 0.92 15.48 18.84
CA THR A 84 1.84 16.41 19.52
C THR A 84 3.02 15.73 20.20
N HIS A 85 2.85 14.48 20.64
CA HIS A 85 3.88 13.70 21.38
C HIS A 85 4.45 14.39 22.63
N ASP A 86 3.74 15.36 23.20
CA ASP A 86 4.23 16.16 24.32
C ASP A 86 3.84 15.52 25.67
N GLU A 87 4.83 15.28 26.54
CA GLU A 87 4.64 14.64 27.85
C GLU A 87 3.70 15.43 28.78
N SER A 88 3.54 16.74 28.58
CA SER A 88 2.60 17.55 29.37
C SER A 88 1.14 17.15 29.16
N ALA A 89 0.83 16.42 28.08
CA ALA A 89 -0.49 15.86 27.83
C ALA A 89 -0.82 14.63 28.68
N LEU A 90 0.15 14.05 29.40
CA LEU A 90 -0.03 12.77 30.09
C LEU A 90 -1.21 12.79 31.06
N ASP A 91 -1.30 13.78 31.95
CA ASP A 91 -2.35 13.84 32.97
C ASP A 91 -3.73 14.04 32.33
N ALA A 92 -3.82 14.83 31.27
CA ALA A 92 -5.05 15.05 30.53
C ALA A 92 -5.49 13.78 29.78
N ALA A 93 -4.55 13.06 29.17
CA ALA A 93 -4.83 11.78 28.52
C ALA A 93 -5.25 10.70 29.53
N LEU A 94 -4.60 10.63 30.70
CA LEU A 94 -5.00 9.74 31.80
C LEU A 94 -6.42 10.03 32.28
N ALA A 95 -6.81 11.30 32.38
CA ALA A 95 -8.18 11.68 32.71
C ALA A 95 -9.18 11.29 31.59
N ALA A 96 -8.80 11.49 30.32
CA ALA A 96 -9.62 11.15 29.16
C ALA A 96 -9.87 9.64 28.97
N MET A 97 -9.09 8.77 29.64
CA MET A 97 -9.37 7.33 29.70
C MET A 97 -10.71 6.98 30.37
N GLU A 98 -11.27 7.90 31.17
CA GLU A 98 -12.57 7.76 31.84
C GLU A 98 -13.69 8.54 31.14
N ASP A 99 -13.44 9.10 29.95
CA ASP A 99 -14.45 9.85 29.19
C ASP A 99 -15.65 8.96 28.86
N GLU A 100 -16.85 9.54 28.76
CA GLU A 100 -18.07 8.84 28.36
C GLU A 100 -18.00 8.31 26.92
N SER A 101 -17.27 9.00 26.04
CA SER A 101 -17.13 8.67 24.63
C SER A 101 -16.04 7.62 24.38
N SER A 102 -16.38 6.55 23.66
CA SER A 102 -15.41 5.55 23.17
C SER A 102 -14.29 6.20 22.37
N TRP A 103 -14.62 7.17 21.52
CA TRP A 103 -13.69 7.90 20.69
C TRP A 103 -12.64 8.66 21.49
N VAL A 104 -13.07 9.34 22.56
CA VAL A 104 -12.14 10.08 23.41
C VAL A 104 -11.23 9.12 24.17
N ARG A 105 -11.77 7.99 24.66
CA ARG A 105 -10.96 6.92 25.27
C ARG A 105 -9.98 6.30 24.28
N ARG A 106 -10.38 6.03 23.03
CA ARG A 106 -9.49 5.56 21.96
C ARG A 106 -8.34 6.52 21.74
N GLY A 107 -8.65 7.81 21.59
CA GLY A 107 -7.66 8.85 21.40
C GLY A 107 -6.70 8.93 22.59
N ALA A 108 -7.22 8.82 23.82
CA ALA A 108 -6.42 8.76 25.03
C ALA A 108 -5.46 7.56 25.04
N ILE A 109 -5.93 6.36 24.69
CA ILE A 109 -5.09 5.17 24.54
C ILE A 109 -3.98 5.41 23.51
N ALA A 110 -4.31 6.02 22.36
CA ALA A 110 -3.34 6.32 21.31
C ALA A 110 -2.29 7.35 21.78
N VAL A 111 -2.70 8.42 22.47
CA VAL A 111 -1.78 9.40 23.09
C VAL A 111 -0.86 8.71 24.08
N LEU A 112 -1.39 7.95 25.04
CA LEU A 112 -0.61 7.26 26.07
C LEU A 112 0.37 6.24 25.48
N SER A 113 -0.06 5.50 24.45
CA SER A 113 0.77 4.56 23.69
C SER A 113 1.96 5.26 23.01
N LYS A 114 1.72 6.43 22.41
CA LYS A 114 2.75 7.24 21.74
C LYS A 114 3.69 7.94 22.71
N LEU A 115 3.21 8.37 23.88
CA LEU A 115 4.06 8.94 24.92
C LEU A 115 5.03 7.92 25.51
N GLY A 116 4.64 6.64 25.56
CA GLY A 116 5.52 5.57 26.05
C GLY A 116 5.79 5.64 27.56
N ASP A 117 5.03 6.44 28.32
CA ASP A 117 5.22 6.59 29.76
C ASP A 117 4.54 5.46 30.55
N ARG A 118 5.32 4.75 31.38
CA ARG A 118 4.86 3.64 32.21
C ARG A 118 3.82 4.05 33.26
N ARG A 119 3.69 5.34 33.59
CA ARG A 119 2.60 5.86 34.45
C ARG A 119 1.21 5.56 33.87
N ALA A 120 1.10 5.32 32.56
CA ALA A 120 -0.13 4.91 31.89
C ALA A 120 -0.59 3.48 32.17
N VAL A 121 0.32 2.59 32.62
CA VAL A 121 0.04 1.15 32.76
C VAL A 121 -1.22 0.86 33.58
N PRO A 122 -1.43 1.44 34.78
CA PRO A 122 -2.63 1.15 35.57
C PRO A 122 -3.94 1.55 34.87
N ALA A 123 -3.94 2.67 34.14
CA ALA A 123 -5.11 3.14 33.39
C ALA A 123 -5.41 2.23 32.19
N LEU A 124 -4.37 1.77 31.49
CA LEU A 124 -4.51 0.83 30.37
C LEU A 124 -4.97 -0.56 30.84
N GLU A 125 -4.48 -1.06 31.98
CA GLU A 125 -4.95 -2.32 32.59
C GLU A 125 -6.43 -2.23 32.98
N LYS A 126 -6.87 -1.08 33.49
CA LYS A 126 -8.28 -0.82 33.75
C LYS A 126 -9.10 -0.84 32.45
N ALA A 127 -8.59 -0.24 31.38
CA ALA A 127 -9.27 -0.18 30.08
C ALA A 127 -9.51 -1.57 29.46
N LEU A 128 -8.65 -2.57 29.71
CA LEU A 128 -8.86 -3.96 29.28
C LEU A 128 -10.20 -4.56 29.74
N ASN A 129 -10.70 -4.09 30.90
CA ASN A 129 -11.88 -4.61 31.56
C ASN A 129 -13.04 -3.61 31.59
N PHE A 130 -12.94 -2.50 30.86
CA PHE A 130 -13.99 -1.49 30.86
C PHE A 130 -15.29 -2.06 30.29
N VAL A 131 -16.38 -1.92 31.03
CA VAL A 131 -17.72 -2.29 30.60
C VAL A 131 -18.57 -1.02 30.62
N PRO A 132 -19.17 -0.61 29.48
CA PRO A 132 -20.02 0.56 29.47
C PRO A 132 -21.20 0.34 30.44
N PRO A 133 -21.64 1.37 31.17
CA PRO A 133 -22.77 1.25 32.07
C PRO A 133 -24.02 0.80 31.30
N PRO A 134 -24.91 -0.01 31.90
CA PRO A 134 -26.14 -0.46 31.24
C PRO A 134 -27.01 0.74 30.84
N PRO A 135 -27.78 0.64 29.73
CA PRO A 135 -28.65 1.73 29.31
C PRO A 135 -29.64 2.09 30.43
N ALA A 136 -29.80 3.39 30.68
CA ALA A 136 -30.72 3.88 31.70
C ALA A 136 -32.17 3.44 31.37
N PRO A 137 -33.02 3.16 32.38
CA PRO A 137 -34.40 2.77 32.16
C PRO A 137 -35.17 3.87 31.39
N PRO A 138 -36.06 3.51 30.44
CA PRO A 138 -36.90 4.48 29.75
C PRO A 138 -37.68 5.34 30.75
N GLY A 139 -37.55 6.67 30.66
CA GLY A 139 -38.31 7.62 31.50
C GLY A 139 -37.59 8.16 32.74
N SER A 140 -36.30 7.87 32.93
CA SER A 140 -35.49 8.59 33.92
C SER A 140 -35.17 10.01 33.41
N GLY A 141 -35.63 11.05 34.13
CA GLY A 141 -35.36 12.47 33.85
C GLY A 141 -33.87 12.83 33.97
N PRO A 142 -33.51 14.12 33.83
CA PRO A 142 -32.57 14.70 32.85
C PRO A 142 -31.15 14.06 32.80
N GLY A 143 -31.11 12.74 32.61
CA GLY A 143 -29.98 11.96 32.13
C GLY A 143 -30.15 11.61 30.66
N LEU A 144 -30.86 12.45 29.93
CA LEU A 144 -31.21 12.24 28.52
C LEU A 144 -30.14 12.80 27.57
N TRP A 145 -29.06 13.41 28.09
CA TRP A 145 -28.05 14.08 27.29
C TRP A 145 -27.05 13.07 26.67
N TRP A 146 -26.56 12.11 27.47
CA TRP A 146 -25.71 11.01 26.98
C TRP A 146 -26.48 10.08 26.02
N TRP A 147 -27.75 9.76 26.30
CA TRP A 147 -28.54 8.83 25.48
C TRP A 147 -29.07 9.42 24.15
N LYS A 148 -29.28 10.74 24.06
CA LYS A 148 -29.75 11.37 22.80
C LYS A 148 -28.64 11.65 21.80
N ARG A 149 -27.39 11.78 22.26
CA ARG A 149 -26.23 12.09 21.41
C ARG A 149 -25.52 10.82 20.92
N ILE A 150 -25.73 9.71 21.61
CA ILE A 150 -25.23 8.40 21.26
C ILE A 150 -26.42 7.58 20.77
N GLY A 151 -26.49 7.30 19.47
CA GLY A 151 -27.60 6.54 18.87
C GLY A 151 -27.85 5.20 19.59
N PRO A 152 -29.07 4.64 19.47
CA PRO A 152 -29.57 3.58 20.35
C PRO A 152 -29.00 2.16 20.10
N GLU A 153 -27.81 2.01 19.53
CA GLU A 153 -27.37 0.73 18.95
C GLU A 153 -26.23 0.02 19.69
N SER A 154 -26.14 -1.28 19.45
CA SER A 154 -25.08 -2.21 19.86
C SER A 154 -23.65 -1.75 19.53
N SER A 155 -23.48 -0.71 18.72
CA SER A 155 -22.20 -0.14 18.26
C SER A 155 -21.28 0.27 19.41
N LEU A 156 -21.78 0.82 20.52
CA LEU A 156 -20.94 1.16 21.68
C LEU A 156 -20.25 -0.05 22.31
N ARG A 157 -20.87 -1.24 22.26
CA ARG A 157 -20.24 -2.46 22.78
C ARG A 157 -19.13 -2.93 21.85
N ASP A 158 -19.33 -2.74 20.55
CA ASP A 158 -18.36 -3.15 19.54
C ASP A 158 -17.15 -2.22 19.54
N GLU A 159 -17.36 -0.90 19.66
CA GLU A 159 -16.29 0.09 19.78
C GLU A 159 -15.41 -0.11 21.02
N GLU A 160 -16.00 -0.61 22.10
CA GLU A 160 -15.24 -0.91 23.31
C GLU A 160 -14.31 -2.11 23.14
N TYR A 161 -14.60 -3.06 22.22
CA TYR A 161 -13.64 -4.13 21.94
C TYR A 161 -12.38 -3.61 21.28
N PHE A 162 -12.50 -2.64 20.39
CA PHE A 162 -11.33 -1.96 19.85
C PHE A 162 -10.56 -1.25 20.99
N ASN A 163 -11.23 -0.62 21.97
CA ASN A 163 -10.58 0.05 23.12
C ASN A 163 -9.74 -0.93 23.92
N ARG A 164 -10.30 -2.09 24.22
CA ARG A 164 -9.59 -3.16 24.94
C ARG A 164 -8.40 -3.70 24.14
N LEU A 165 -8.55 -3.89 22.83
CA LEU A 165 -7.47 -4.34 21.97
C LEU A 165 -6.35 -3.29 21.89
N ALA A 166 -6.66 -2.01 21.65
CA ALA A 166 -5.65 -0.96 21.61
C ALA A 166 -4.93 -0.79 22.95
N ALA A 167 -5.66 -0.92 24.07
CA ALA A 167 -5.05 -0.93 25.39
C ALA A 167 -4.11 -2.14 25.55
N ALA A 168 -4.47 -3.32 25.03
CA ALA A 168 -3.59 -4.49 25.03
C ALA A 168 -2.30 -4.26 24.23
N LEU A 169 -2.39 -3.65 23.05
CA LEU A 169 -1.19 -3.30 22.26
C LEU A 169 -0.36 -2.20 22.94
N ALA A 170 -0.99 -1.19 23.52
CA ALA A 170 -0.31 -0.13 24.27
C ALA A 170 0.45 -0.70 25.48
N LEU A 171 -0.17 -1.61 26.24
CA LEU A 171 0.48 -2.34 27.34
C LEU A 171 1.67 -3.15 26.85
N HIS A 172 1.53 -3.85 25.72
CA HIS A 172 2.64 -4.59 25.12
C HIS A 172 3.81 -3.66 24.75
N ARG A 173 3.55 -2.52 24.10
CA ARG A 173 4.56 -1.50 23.76
C ARG A 173 5.26 -0.94 25.01
N LEU A 174 4.56 -0.90 26.15
CA LEU A 174 5.11 -0.53 27.45
C LEU A 174 5.76 -1.72 28.20
N GLY A 175 5.85 -2.91 27.60
CA GLY A 175 6.48 -4.09 28.19
C GLY A 175 5.62 -4.81 29.24
N SER A 176 4.29 -4.71 29.18
CA SER A 176 3.34 -5.47 30.02
C SER A 176 2.63 -6.55 29.19
N GLU A 177 2.52 -7.75 29.76
CA GLU A 177 1.78 -8.88 29.17
C GLU A 177 0.29 -8.90 29.56
N ALA A 178 -0.18 -7.93 30.35
CA ALA A 178 -1.56 -7.91 30.85
C ALA A 178 -2.63 -7.90 29.74
N GLY A 179 -2.28 -7.41 28.54
CA GLY A 179 -3.15 -7.40 27.37
C GLY A 179 -3.28 -8.74 26.62
N VAL A 180 -2.39 -9.71 26.87
CA VAL A 180 -2.37 -10.99 26.14
C VAL A 180 -3.69 -11.76 26.26
N PRO A 181 -4.29 -11.92 27.46
CA PRO A 181 -5.57 -12.63 27.59
C PRO A 181 -6.71 -11.98 26.79
N THR A 182 -6.71 -10.65 26.65
CA THR A 182 -7.71 -9.93 25.88
C THR A 182 -7.66 -10.32 24.41
N VAL A 183 -6.47 -10.29 23.79
CA VAL A 183 -6.29 -10.68 22.38
C VAL A 183 -6.70 -12.14 22.16
N LEU A 184 -6.24 -13.05 23.03
CA LEU A 184 -6.58 -14.48 22.93
C LEU A 184 -8.08 -14.73 23.09
N SER A 185 -8.75 -14.04 24.03
CA SER A 185 -10.19 -14.19 24.23
C SER A 185 -11.02 -13.72 23.04
N VAL A 186 -10.56 -12.66 22.36
CA VAL A 186 -11.21 -12.17 21.14
C VAL A 186 -11.08 -13.19 20.01
N LEU A 187 -9.91 -13.81 19.84
CA LEU A 187 -9.70 -14.84 18.81
C LEU A 187 -10.47 -16.14 19.09
N ALA A 188 -10.66 -16.50 20.37
CA ALA A 188 -11.40 -17.68 20.78
C ALA A 188 -12.94 -17.50 20.74
N GLY A 189 -13.43 -16.26 20.85
CA GLY A 189 -14.85 -15.95 20.95
C GLY A 189 -15.54 -15.64 19.62
N GLN A 190 -16.81 -15.24 19.71
CA GLN A 190 -17.61 -14.78 18.58
C GLN A 190 -17.73 -13.25 18.64
N TYR A 191 -16.89 -12.57 17.88
CA TYR A 191 -16.83 -11.11 17.81
C TYR A 191 -17.09 -10.61 16.38
N PRO A 192 -17.46 -9.33 16.20
CA PRO A 192 -17.55 -8.73 14.87
C PRO A 192 -16.25 -8.90 14.08
N ARG A 193 -16.37 -9.06 12.76
CA ARG A 193 -15.20 -9.34 11.88
C ARG A 193 -14.05 -8.35 12.08
N PRO A 194 -14.25 -7.01 12.13
CA PRO A 194 -13.15 -6.07 12.29
C PRO A 194 -12.38 -6.25 13.61
N VAL A 195 -13.09 -6.62 14.67
CA VAL A 195 -12.50 -6.90 15.99
C VAL A 195 -11.61 -8.14 15.95
N VAL A 196 -12.07 -9.21 15.28
CA VAL A 196 -11.27 -10.44 15.09
C VAL A 196 -10.05 -10.18 14.22
N GLN A 197 -10.18 -9.37 13.17
CA GLN A 197 -9.06 -9.02 12.31
C GLN A 197 -8.00 -8.21 13.07
N MET A 198 -8.42 -7.20 13.86
CA MET A 198 -7.52 -6.42 14.71
C MET A 198 -6.78 -7.34 15.69
N ALA A 199 -7.48 -8.27 16.33
CA ALA A 199 -6.87 -9.23 17.24
C ALA A 199 -5.86 -10.15 16.54
N ALA A 200 -6.13 -10.60 15.30
CA ALA A 200 -5.20 -11.40 14.53
C ALA A 200 -3.91 -10.62 14.16
N GLN A 201 -4.04 -9.34 13.81
CA GLN A 201 -2.87 -8.47 13.60
C GLN A 201 -2.09 -8.26 14.91
N TYR A 202 -2.79 -8.03 16.02
CA TYR A 202 -2.14 -7.78 17.31
C TYR A 202 -1.44 -9.04 17.84
N ALA A 203 -1.96 -10.23 17.53
CA ALA A 203 -1.22 -11.47 17.77
C ALA A 203 0.15 -11.45 17.08
N VAL A 204 0.23 -10.97 15.84
CA VAL A 204 1.52 -10.82 15.12
C VAL A 204 2.42 -9.78 15.79
N LEU A 205 1.88 -8.58 16.05
CA LEU A 205 2.65 -7.48 16.66
C LEU A 205 3.23 -7.85 18.04
N MET A 206 2.52 -8.71 18.77
CA MET A 206 2.88 -9.15 20.11
C MET A 206 3.59 -10.53 20.13
N ASP A 207 3.85 -11.14 18.96
CA ASP A 207 4.38 -12.52 18.78
C ASP A 207 3.66 -13.60 19.63
N LEU A 208 2.32 -13.60 19.61
CA LEU A 208 1.49 -14.49 20.42
C LEU A 208 1.34 -15.87 19.81
N ARG A 209 2.37 -16.71 19.95
CA ARG A 209 2.30 -18.14 19.54
C ARG A 209 1.21 -18.93 20.28
N GLN A 210 0.72 -18.45 21.43
CA GLN A 210 -0.43 -19.04 22.11
C GLN A 210 -1.72 -18.93 21.28
N ALA A 211 -1.80 -17.98 20.34
CA ALA A 211 -2.95 -17.78 19.46
C ALA A 211 -3.02 -18.78 18.30
N THR A 212 -1.98 -19.58 18.05
CA THR A 212 -1.86 -20.41 16.84
C THR A 212 -3.03 -21.36 16.63
N ASP A 213 -3.54 -21.99 17.69
CA ASP A 213 -4.67 -22.92 17.57
C ASP A 213 -5.96 -22.20 17.16
N GLU A 214 -6.20 -20.99 17.68
CA GLU A 214 -7.38 -20.20 17.29
C GLU A 214 -7.25 -19.61 15.89
N LEU A 215 -6.06 -19.19 15.50
CA LEU A 215 -5.81 -18.72 14.13
C LEU A 215 -5.97 -19.87 13.12
N LEU A 216 -5.51 -21.08 13.45
CA LEU A 216 -5.77 -22.29 12.64
C LEU A 216 -7.27 -22.57 12.51
N ARG A 217 -8.03 -22.40 13.59
CA ARG A 217 -9.49 -22.58 13.59
C ARG A 217 -10.17 -21.53 12.70
N ILE A 218 -9.88 -20.23 12.92
CA ILE A 218 -10.47 -19.12 12.16
C ILE A 218 -10.17 -19.25 10.66
N ALA A 219 -8.92 -19.55 10.28
CA ALA A 219 -8.55 -19.76 8.89
C ALA A 219 -9.15 -21.06 8.32
N GLY A 220 -9.24 -22.11 9.13
CA GLY A 220 -9.79 -23.42 8.76
C GLY A 220 -11.29 -23.37 8.45
N GLU A 221 -12.07 -22.70 9.28
CA GLU A 221 -13.53 -22.52 9.12
C GLU A 221 -13.90 -21.54 7.99
N CYS A 222 -12.96 -20.68 7.57
CA CYS A 222 -13.20 -19.73 6.49
C CYS A 222 -13.21 -20.42 5.12
N GLU A 223 -14.35 -20.37 4.43
CA GLU A 223 -14.51 -20.93 3.09
C GLU A 223 -14.30 -19.89 1.98
N VAL A 224 -14.50 -18.61 2.29
CA VAL A 224 -14.42 -17.50 1.33
C VAL A 224 -13.47 -16.42 1.87
N PHE A 225 -12.43 -16.13 1.10
CA PHE A 225 -11.36 -15.21 1.49
C PHE A 225 -11.46 -13.92 0.69
N GLY A 226 -12.10 -12.92 1.29
CA GLY A 226 -11.93 -11.52 0.92
C GLY A 226 -10.69 -10.90 1.54
N GLU A 227 -10.25 -9.77 1.00
CA GLU A 227 -9.10 -9.00 1.51
C GLU A 227 -9.30 -8.57 2.97
N ASP A 228 -10.55 -8.25 3.31
CA ASP A 228 -10.99 -7.93 4.67
C ASP A 228 -11.63 -9.15 5.37
N SER A 229 -11.22 -10.40 5.10
CA SER A 229 -11.80 -11.57 5.81
C SER A 229 -10.98 -11.94 7.05
N PRO A 230 -11.61 -12.27 8.21
CA PRO A 230 -10.87 -12.75 9.38
C PRO A 230 -9.99 -13.97 9.09
N GLY A 231 -10.42 -14.85 8.19
CA GLY A 231 -9.63 -16.00 7.76
C GLY A 231 -8.34 -15.61 7.05
N LEU A 232 -8.36 -14.55 6.23
CA LEU A 232 -7.16 -14.05 5.55
C LEU A 232 -6.16 -13.45 6.54
N PHE A 233 -6.62 -12.69 7.53
CA PHE A 233 -5.75 -12.19 8.60
C PHE A 233 -5.20 -13.32 9.46
N ALA A 234 -5.99 -14.35 9.74
CA ALA A 234 -5.54 -15.50 10.51
C ALA A 234 -4.44 -16.30 9.80
N ILE A 235 -4.60 -16.60 8.50
CA ILE A 235 -3.54 -17.31 7.74
C ILE A 235 -2.27 -16.46 7.58
N ARG A 236 -2.40 -15.13 7.42
CA ARG A 236 -1.26 -14.20 7.44
C ARG A 236 -0.53 -14.21 8.79
N ALA A 237 -1.28 -14.22 9.89
CA ALA A 237 -0.69 -14.27 11.22
C ALA A 237 0.08 -15.59 11.44
N LEU A 238 -0.46 -16.71 10.98
CA LEU A 238 0.22 -18.01 10.99
C LEU A 238 1.49 -18.02 10.14
N ARG A 239 1.45 -17.38 8.96
CA ARG A 239 2.62 -17.19 8.10
C ARG A 239 3.74 -16.44 8.83
N ILE A 240 3.43 -15.34 9.51
CA ILE A 240 4.47 -14.44 10.04
C ILE A 240 5.04 -14.97 11.36
N MET A 241 4.19 -15.30 12.33
CA MET A 241 4.66 -15.75 13.65
C MET A 241 5.29 -17.15 13.56
N GLY A 242 4.63 -18.04 12.82
CA GLY A 242 4.90 -19.47 12.84
C GLY A 242 4.73 -20.10 14.23
N ASP A 243 4.74 -21.43 14.27
CA ASP A 243 4.88 -22.17 15.53
C ASP A 243 5.54 -23.52 15.22
N PRO A 244 6.80 -23.76 15.64
CA PRO A 244 7.46 -25.03 15.42
C PRO A 244 6.66 -26.24 15.92
N ALA A 245 5.91 -26.10 17.03
CA ALA A 245 5.10 -27.18 17.60
C ALA A 245 3.85 -27.50 16.77
N ARG A 246 3.39 -26.56 15.94
CA ARG A 246 2.17 -26.68 15.11
C ARG A 246 2.46 -26.54 13.62
N ARG A 247 3.75 -26.58 13.24
CA ARG A 247 4.22 -26.38 11.87
C ARG A 247 3.50 -27.30 10.87
N GLU A 248 3.34 -28.57 11.20
CA GLU A 248 2.64 -29.53 10.33
C GLU A 248 1.19 -29.12 10.08
N ARG A 249 0.48 -28.64 11.11
CA ARG A 249 -0.92 -28.16 10.98
C ARG A 249 -1.00 -26.86 10.16
N ILE A 250 -0.04 -25.95 10.33
CA ILE A 250 0.06 -24.72 9.55
C ILE A 250 0.28 -25.04 8.06
N VAL A 251 1.22 -25.94 7.76
CA VAL A 251 1.49 -26.39 6.39
C VAL A 251 0.26 -27.13 5.82
N GLN A 252 -0.40 -27.98 6.61
CA GLN A 252 -1.60 -28.69 6.17
C GLN A 252 -2.74 -27.73 5.83
N LEU A 253 -3.00 -26.73 6.66
CA LEU A 253 -3.98 -25.68 6.36
C LEU A 253 -3.67 -25.04 4.99
N ALA A 254 -2.41 -24.69 4.71
CA ALA A 254 -2.04 -24.11 3.43
C ALA A 254 -2.32 -25.06 2.24
N ARG A 255 -2.04 -26.37 2.40
CA ARG A 255 -2.34 -27.40 1.38
C ARG A 255 -3.84 -27.53 1.12
N ASP A 256 -4.67 -27.34 2.13
CA ASP A 256 -6.11 -27.44 1.98
C ASP A 256 -6.65 -26.18 1.29
N LYS A 257 -6.13 -25.00 1.67
CA LYS A 257 -6.61 -23.71 1.19
C LYS A 257 -6.11 -23.32 -0.19
N ILE A 258 -4.95 -23.81 -0.64
CA ILE A 258 -4.44 -23.53 -1.99
C ILE A 258 -5.35 -24.07 -3.10
N ARG A 259 -6.20 -25.05 -2.80
CA ARG A 259 -7.15 -25.64 -3.76
C ARG A 259 -8.45 -24.86 -3.87
N LEU A 260 -8.65 -23.85 -3.02
CA LEU A 260 -9.85 -23.01 -3.08
C LEU A 260 -9.76 -22.04 -4.26
N PRO A 261 -10.92 -21.69 -4.86
CA PRO A 261 -11.00 -20.62 -5.85
C PRO A 261 -10.60 -19.27 -5.22
N GLY A 262 -10.02 -18.38 -6.03
CA GLY A 262 -9.59 -17.03 -5.60
C GLY A 262 -8.08 -16.81 -5.52
N GLY A 263 -7.61 -15.65 -5.99
CA GLY A 263 -6.18 -15.31 -6.09
C GLY A 263 -5.49 -15.15 -4.73
N PHE A 264 -6.12 -14.44 -3.78
CA PHE A 264 -5.52 -14.09 -2.49
C PHE A 264 -5.24 -15.29 -1.59
N ILE A 265 -6.20 -16.21 -1.42
CA ILE A 265 -5.98 -17.37 -0.56
C ILE A 265 -4.90 -18.29 -1.12
N ARG A 266 -4.83 -18.44 -2.46
CA ARG A 266 -3.76 -19.18 -3.12
C ARG A 266 -2.40 -18.52 -2.91
N MET A 267 -2.32 -17.18 -2.99
CA MET A 267 -1.10 -16.43 -2.67
C MET A 267 -0.66 -16.66 -1.23
N GLU A 268 -1.57 -16.47 -0.26
CA GLU A 268 -1.23 -16.64 1.16
C GLU A 268 -0.87 -18.08 1.51
N ALA A 269 -1.55 -19.07 0.92
CA ALA A 269 -1.18 -20.47 1.07
C ALA A 269 0.25 -20.71 0.54
N LEU A 270 0.57 -20.23 -0.67
CA LEU A 270 1.93 -20.32 -1.21
C LEU A 270 2.95 -19.61 -0.32
N HIS A 271 2.63 -18.46 0.24
CA HIS A 271 3.52 -17.79 1.19
C HIS A 271 3.73 -18.61 2.47
N VAL A 272 2.70 -19.25 3.01
CA VAL A 272 2.86 -20.17 4.16
C VAL A 272 3.76 -21.34 3.78
N LEU A 273 3.60 -21.91 2.58
CA LEU A 273 4.47 -22.99 2.10
C LEU A 273 5.91 -22.50 1.88
N LEU A 274 6.10 -21.27 1.41
CA LEU A 274 7.41 -20.65 1.28
C LEU A 274 8.06 -20.51 2.65
N GLU A 275 7.38 -19.94 3.64
CA GLU A 275 7.97 -19.68 4.96
C GLU A 275 8.17 -20.95 5.78
N HIS A 276 7.14 -21.79 5.86
CA HIS A 276 7.08 -22.92 6.79
C HIS A 276 7.18 -24.29 6.13
N GLY A 277 7.10 -24.40 4.80
CA GLY A 277 7.15 -25.67 4.08
C GLY A 277 8.52 -26.36 4.10
N ASP A 278 8.53 -27.64 3.73
CA ASP A 278 9.73 -28.45 3.48
C ASP A 278 9.55 -29.26 2.19
N ALA A 279 10.46 -30.19 1.90
CA ALA A 279 10.43 -31.05 0.72
C ALA A 279 9.08 -31.78 0.52
N SER A 280 8.27 -31.99 1.57
CA SER A 280 6.95 -32.62 1.44
C SER A 280 6.00 -31.81 0.56
N VAL A 281 6.19 -30.50 0.40
CA VAL A 281 5.27 -29.62 -0.35
C VAL A 281 5.54 -29.65 -1.86
N LEU A 282 6.70 -30.19 -2.28
CA LEU A 282 7.13 -30.20 -3.68
C LEU A 282 6.13 -30.87 -4.66
N PRO A 283 5.44 -31.99 -4.33
CA PRO A 283 4.42 -32.55 -5.22
C PRO A 283 3.28 -31.57 -5.50
N LEU A 284 2.86 -30.81 -4.49
CA LEU A 284 1.81 -29.79 -4.62
C LEU A 284 2.32 -28.57 -5.41
N VAL A 285 3.58 -28.16 -5.22
CA VAL A 285 4.17 -27.07 -6.02
C VAL A 285 4.16 -27.43 -7.51
N ARG A 286 4.39 -28.69 -7.88
CA ARG A 286 4.29 -29.18 -9.27
C ARG A 286 2.87 -29.11 -9.80
N GLU A 287 1.89 -29.55 -9.01
CA GLU A 287 0.46 -29.45 -9.34
C GLU A 287 0.08 -27.99 -9.65
N VAL A 288 0.54 -27.04 -8.84
CA VAL A 288 0.26 -25.61 -9.02
C VAL A 288 0.96 -25.02 -10.26
N ILE A 289 2.16 -25.49 -10.59
CA ILE A 289 2.87 -25.07 -11.83
C ILE A 289 2.07 -25.46 -13.08
N GLU A 290 1.37 -26.59 -13.04
CA GLU A 290 0.60 -27.14 -14.16
C GLU A 290 -0.81 -26.53 -14.28
N ASP A 291 -1.31 -25.83 -13.25
CA ASP A 291 -2.62 -25.16 -13.28
C ASP A 291 -2.61 -23.92 -14.20
N GLU A 292 -3.53 -23.87 -15.16
CA GLU A 292 -3.67 -22.79 -16.15
C GLU A 292 -4.16 -21.45 -15.54
N GLY A 293 -4.65 -21.45 -14.30
CA GLY A 293 -5.09 -20.26 -13.55
C GLY A 293 -3.96 -19.36 -13.00
N ASN A 294 -2.72 -19.62 -13.39
CA ASN A 294 -1.50 -19.10 -12.74
C ASN A 294 -1.36 -17.55 -12.80
N TRP A 295 -1.38 -16.90 -11.63
CA TRP A 295 -1.17 -15.45 -11.48
C TRP A 295 0.31 -15.09 -11.41
N ARG A 296 0.67 -13.85 -11.79
CA ARG A 296 2.07 -13.37 -11.79
C ARG A 296 2.76 -13.55 -10.43
N GLU A 297 2.04 -13.26 -9.36
CA GLU A 297 2.51 -13.38 -7.98
C GLU A 297 2.67 -14.85 -7.58
N HIS A 298 1.77 -15.75 -8.01
CA HIS A 298 1.92 -17.20 -7.76
C HIS A 298 3.20 -17.74 -8.41
N GLN A 299 3.43 -17.40 -9.69
CA GLN A 299 4.62 -17.82 -10.43
C GLN A 299 5.92 -17.41 -9.73
N ARG A 300 5.92 -16.19 -9.19
CA ARG A 300 7.06 -15.68 -8.45
C ARG A 300 7.27 -16.45 -7.14
N LEU A 301 6.21 -16.65 -6.35
CA LEU A 301 6.29 -17.41 -5.11
C LEU A 301 6.75 -18.84 -5.34
N ILE A 302 6.26 -19.47 -6.40
CA ILE A 302 6.72 -20.81 -6.82
C ILE A 302 8.22 -20.79 -7.11
N THR A 303 8.71 -19.78 -7.82
CA THR A 303 10.14 -19.62 -8.12
C THR A 303 10.96 -19.49 -6.84
N GLU A 304 10.47 -18.72 -5.87
CA GLU A 304 11.11 -18.57 -4.55
C GLU A 304 11.05 -19.86 -3.72
N ILE A 305 9.94 -20.59 -3.74
CA ILE A 305 9.80 -21.90 -3.08
C ILE A 305 10.80 -22.90 -3.67
N ILE A 306 10.92 -22.97 -5.00
CA ILE A 306 11.91 -23.83 -5.66
C ILE A 306 13.33 -23.42 -5.26
N GLY A 307 13.64 -22.13 -5.24
CA GLY A 307 14.95 -21.63 -4.81
C GLY A 307 15.29 -21.95 -3.36
N LYS A 308 14.30 -21.87 -2.45
CA LYS A 308 14.45 -22.17 -1.02
C LYS A 308 14.58 -23.67 -0.77
N LEU A 309 13.69 -24.48 -1.34
CA LEU A 309 13.62 -25.93 -1.09
C LEU A 309 14.59 -26.75 -1.94
N ARG A 310 15.11 -26.17 -3.03
CA ARG A 310 16.12 -26.76 -3.92
C ARG A 310 15.81 -28.21 -4.34
N PRO A 311 14.62 -28.49 -4.91
CA PRO A 311 14.34 -29.82 -5.43
C PRO A 311 15.34 -30.21 -6.52
N ASP A 312 15.65 -31.51 -6.64
CA ASP A 312 16.66 -32.02 -7.56
C ASP A 312 16.43 -31.56 -9.01
N ASP A 313 15.19 -31.46 -9.47
CA ASP A 313 14.80 -31.03 -10.82
C ASP A 313 14.28 -29.59 -10.87
N GLY A 314 14.52 -28.79 -9.82
CA GLY A 314 14.05 -27.41 -9.73
C GLY A 314 14.48 -26.55 -10.90
N ALA A 315 15.74 -26.66 -11.33
CA ALA A 315 16.22 -25.90 -12.49
C ALA A 315 15.54 -26.32 -13.79
N VAL A 316 15.26 -27.63 -13.95
CA VAL A 316 14.53 -28.17 -15.10
C VAL A 316 13.10 -27.64 -15.14
N LEU A 317 12.40 -27.65 -13.99
CA LEU A 317 11.06 -27.08 -13.87
C LEU A 317 11.06 -25.59 -14.22
N LEU A 318 11.98 -24.81 -13.65
CA LEU A 318 12.03 -23.38 -13.88
C LEU A 318 12.36 -23.04 -15.33
N THR A 319 13.31 -23.76 -15.92
CA THR A 319 13.68 -23.58 -17.33
C THR A 319 12.48 -23.85 -18.23
N ARG A 320 11.80 -24.98 -18.02
CA ARG A 320 10.67 -25.43 -18.85
C ARG A 320 9.40 -24.58 -18.72
N HIS A 321 9.13 -23.98 -17.56
CA HIS A 321 7.85 -23.30 -17.33
C HIS A 321 7.97 -21.77 -17.29
N TYR A 322 9.12 -21.22 -16.88
CA TYR A 322 9.30 -19.79 -16.67
C TYR A 322 10.34 -19.14 -17.60
N LEU A 323 11.31 -19.90 -18.13
CA LEU A 323 12.32 -19.37 -19.06
C LEU A 323 12.01 -19.69 -20.53
N THR A 324 11.27 -20.75 -20.82
CA THR A 324 10.93 -21.17 -22.20
C THR A 324 9.54 -20.74 -22.66
N ALA A 325 8.84 -19.88 -21.89
CA ALA A 325 7.42 -19.61 -22.07
C ALA A 325 7.03 -19.26 -23.53
N PRO A 326 5.94 -19.84 -24.04
CA PRO A 326 5.51 -19.68 -25.43
C PRO A 326 5.13 -18.24 -25.74
N GLU A 327 5.30 -17.83 -27.00
CA GLU A 327 4.57 -16.72 -27.62
C GLU A 327 3.06 -17.00 -27.45
N ARG A 328 2.47 -16.71 -26.29
CA ARG A 328 1.00 -16.68 -26.17
C ARG A 328 0.56 -15.46 -26.95
N GLU A 329 -0.32 -15.68 -27.94
CA GLU A 329 -1.00 -14.58 -28.63
C GLU A 329 -1.56 -13.61 -27.58
N PRO A 330 -1.39 -12.28 -27.79
CA PRO A 330 -2.07 -11.27 -27.02
C PRO A 330 -3.56 -11.62 -26.90
N ALA A 331 -4.02 -11.98 -25.70
CA ALA A 331 -5.45 -12.00 -25.45
C ALA A 331 -5.93 -10.55 -25.56
N ALA A 332 -6.51 -10.22 -26.72
CA ALA A 332 -6.78 -8.87 -27.23
C ALA A 332 -7.65 -7.94 -26.35
N ASP A 333 -8.01 -8.34 -25.12
CA ASP A 333 -8.90 -7.58 -24.24
C ASP A 333 -8.41 -7.48 -22.77
N ARG A 334 -7.21 -7.96 -22.44
CA ARG A 334 -6.61 -7.75 -21.12
C ARG A 334 -5.29 -6.99 -21.28
N GLY A 335 -5.36 -5.68 -21.45
CA GLY A 335 -4.19 -4.81 -21.67
C GLY A 335 -3.04 -5.11 -20.70
N GLY A 336 -2.02 -5.80 -21.22
CA GLY A 336 -0.81 -6.23 -20.51
C GLY A 336 -0.13 -7.43 -21.16
N ASP A 337 0.29 -7.28 -22.42
CA ASP A 337 1.09 -8.24 -23.17
C ASP A 337 2.46 -8.54 -22.55
N SER A 338 3.01 -9.68 -22.95
CA SER A 338 4.36 -10.23 -22.70
C SER A 338 4.57 -11.05 -21.43
N VAL A 339 5.37 -12.12 -21.58
CA VAL A 339 5.97 -12.92 -20.48
C VAL A 339 6.48 -11.96 -19.40
N ASN A 340 6.15 -12.23 -18.13
CA ASN A 340 6.50 -11.34 -17.01
C ASN A 340 8.02 -11.32 -16.77
N ASP A 341 8.69 -10.21 -17.14
CA ASP A 341 10.14 -10.03 -17.02
C ASP A 341 10.68 -10.21 -15.59
N GLY A 342 9.90 -9.83 -14.58
CA GLY A 342 10.28 -10.03 -13.17
C GLY A 342 10.34 -11.51 -12.78
N VAL A 343 9.37 -12.31 -13.23
CA VAL A 343 9.35 -13.77 -13.02
C VAL A 343 10.47 -14.42 -13.82
N PHE A 344 10.68 -14.00 -15.07
CA PHE A 344 11.76 -14.50 -15.93
C PHE A 344 13.14 -14.27 -15.28
N ARG A 345 13.43 -13.02 -14.88
CA ARG A 345 14.65 -12.66 -14.16
C ARG A 345 14.83 -13.55 -12.94
N ARG A 346 13.80 -13.65 -12.10
CA ARG A 346 13.89 -14.39 -10.85
C ARG A 346 14.12 -15.88 -11.09
N ALA A 347 13.49 -16.45 -12.10
CA ALA A 347 13.70 -17.84 -12.49
C ALA A 347 15.14 -18.06 -12.95
N ALA A 348 15.72 -17.17 -13.76
CA ALA A 348 17.10 -17.26 -14.21
C ALA A 348 18.09 -17.16 -13.03
N GLU A 349 17.86 -16.24 -12.08
CA GLU A 349 18.65 -16.13 -10.85
C GLU A 349 18.59 -17.41 -10.00
N VAL A 350 17.40 -18.00 -9.86
CA VAL A 350 17.24 -19.24 -9.09
C VAL A 350 17.89 -20.41 -9.81
N VAL A 351 17.76 -20.53 -11.14
CA VAL A 351 18.48 -21.54 -11.92
C VAL A 351 19.99 -21.43 -11.73
N ALA A 352 20.54 -20.21 -11.80
CA ALA A 352 21.95 -19.94 -11.51
C ALA A 352 22.34 -20.43 -10.10
N ALA A 353 21.53 -20.10 -9.09
CA ALA A 353 21.78 -20.48 -7.71
C ALA A 353 21.61 -21.99 -7.44
N LEU A 354 20.80 -22.69 -8.24
CA LEU A 354 20.61 -24.15 -8.12
C LEU A 354 21.83 -24.93 -8.64
N GLY A 355 22.55 -24.40 -9.63
CA GLY A 355 23.79 -25.00 -10.12
C GLY A 355 23.62 -26.25 -10.98
N ASP A 356 22.43 -26.49 -11.54
CA ASP A 356 22.12 -27.71 -12.28
C ASP A 356 22.50 -27.59 -13.77
N VAL A 357 23.62 -28.19 -14.15
CA VAL A 357 24.15 -28.14 -15.53
C VAL A 357 23.29 -28.84 -16.58
N ARG A 358 22.27 -29.63 -16.18
CA ARG A 358 21.39 -30.33 -17.15
C ARG A 358 20.61 -29.37 -18.04
N VAL A 359 20.40 -28.12 -17.60
CA VAL A 359 19.62 -27.12 -18.35
C VAL A 359 20.44 -26.31 -19.35
N LEU A 360 21.77 -26.46 -19.39
CA LEU A 360 22.66 -25.64 -20.24
C LEU A 360 22.24 -25.58 -21.71
N ASN A 361 21.92 -26.73 -22.31
CA ASN A 361 21.52 -26.80 -23.71
C ASN A 361 20.18 -26.11 -23.96
N GLU A 362 19.24 -26.24 -23.02
CA GLU A 362 17.92 -25.61 -23.11
C GLU A 362 18.01 -24.09 -22.92
N LEU A 363 18.80 -23.62 -21.96
CA LEU A 363 19.07 -22.19 -21.75
C LEU A 363 19.70 -21.54 -23.00
N LYS A 364 20.67 -22.20 -23.65
CA LYS A 364 21.25 -21.73 -24.92
C LYS A 364 20.23 -21.72 -26.05
N ALA A 365 19.36 -22.73 -26.12
CA ALA A 365 18.29 -22.77 -27.11
C ALA A 365 17.26 -21.64 -26.90
N VAL A 366 16.91 -21.32 -25.64
CA VAL A 366 16.09 -20.15 -25.31
C VAL A 366 16.82 -18.87 -25.74
N TYR A 367 18.08 -18.72 -25.34
CA TYR A 367 18.90 -17.55 -25.68
C TYR A 367 18.92 -17.26 -27.18
N GLY A 368 19.11 -18.29 -28.02
CA GLY A 368 19.15 -18.13 -29.48
C GLY A 368 17.80 -17.81 -30.13
N ARG A 369 16.68 -18.10 -29.46
CA ARG A 369 15.32 -17.75 -29.93
C ARG A 369 14.96 -16.30 -29.63
N LEU A 370 15.51 -15.75 -28.56
CA LEU A 370 15.33 -14.36 -28.16
C LEU A 370 16.09 -13.42 -29.12
N LYS A 371 15.38 -12.87 -30.11
CA LYS A 371 15.85 -11.85 -31.07
C LYS A 371 14.95 -10.62 -30.97
N GLU A 372 15.48 -9.42 -31.23
CA GLU A 372 14.81 -8.11 -31.45
C GLU A 372 13.32 -8.04 -31.02
N PRO A 373 12.86 -7.18 -30.10
CA PRO A 373 13.33 -5.79 -29.84
C PRO A 373 14.21 -5.61 -28.59
N ALA A 374 14.60 -4.37 -28.29
CA ALA A 374 15.46 -3.94 -27.17
C ALA A 374 15.14 -4.60 -25.80
N ASP A 375 13.87 -4.80 -25.48
CA ASP A 375 13.42 -5.42 -24.21
C ASP A 375 13.91 -6.88 -24.06
N VAL A 376 14.14 -7.57 -25.19
CA VAL A 376 14.67 -8.95 -25.24
C VAL A 376 16.13 -9.03 -24.78
N PHE A 377 16.90 -7.92 -24.85
CA PHE A 377 18.29 -7.91 -24.40
C PHE A 377 18.42 -8.14 -22.88
N HIS A 378 17.50 -7.64 -22.06
CA HIS A 378 17.52 -7.88 -20.61
C HIS A 378 17.37 -9.38 -20.29
N ARG A 379 16.43 -10.07 -20.94
CA ARG A 379 16.25 -11.52 -20.82
C ARG A 379 17.50 -12.29 -21.23
N ARG A 380 18.11 -11.88 -22.35
CA ARG A 380 19.38 -12.47 -22.80
C ARG A 380 20.48 -12.30 -21.75
N LEU A 381 20.63 -11.13 -21.15
CA LEU A 381 21.62 -10.93 -20.08
C LEU A 381 21.35 -11.81 -18.84
N TYR A 382 20.11 -11.98 -18.42
CA TYR A 382 19.79 -12.90 -17.30
C TYR A 382 20.03 -14.38 -17.65
N LEU A 383 19.77 -14.79 -18.90
CA LEU A 383 20.15 -16.12 -19.37
C LEU A 383 21.67 -16.28 -19.47
N ALA A 384 22.39 -15.27 -19.95
CA ALA A 384 23.84 -15.25 -20.01
C ALA A 384 24.46 -15.33 -18.60
N TYR A 385 23.87 -14.64 -17.63
CA TYR A 385 24.20 -14.77 -16.21
C TYR A 385 23.96 -16.18 -15.69
N ALA A 386 22.80 -16.78 -15.95
CA ALA A 386 22.52 -18.16 -15.53
C ALA A 386 23.50 -19.15 -16.17
N LEU A 387 23.81 -18.99 -17.45
CA LEU A 387 24.82 -19.80 -18.15
C LEU A 387 26.21 -19.61 -17.54
N ALA A 388 26.65 -18.36 -17.32
CA ALA A 388 27.95 -18.06 -16.74
C ALA A 388 28.11 -18.61 -15.32
N ALA A 389 27.06 -18.56 -14.50
CA ALA A 389 27.03 -19.15 -13.15
C ALA A 389 27.11 -20.68 -13.16
N LEU A 390 26.75 -21.31 -14.28
CA LEU A 390 26.89 -22.75 -14.55
C LEU A 390 28.22 -23.09 -15.25
N ASP A 391 29.21 -22.19 -15.15
CA ASP A 391 30.55 -22.30 -15.77
C ASP A 391 30.55 -22.40 -17.31
N ASP A 392 29.49 -21.92 -17.96
CA ASP A 392 29.42 -21.91 -19.43
C ASP A 392 30.15 -20.68 -20.01
N PRO A 393 31.19 -20.87 -20.86
CA PRO A 393 31.98 -19.76 -21.38
C PRO A 393 31.21 -18.84 -22.32
N PHE A 394 30.14 -19.35 -22.96
CA PHE A 394 29.30 -18.52 -23.83
C PHE A 394 28.55 -17.46 -23.02
N GLY A 395 27.91 -17.84 -21.89
CA GLY A 395 27.27 -16.86 -21.01
C GLY A 395 28.22 -15.77 -20.50
N ARG A 396 29.44 -16.17 -20.10
CA ARG A 396 30.48 -15.22 -19.67
C ARG A 396 30.87 -14.24 -20.78
N GLY A 397 31.04 -14.74 -22.00
CA GLY A 397 31.37 -13.92 -23.17
C GLY A 397 30.32 -12.86 -23.49
N GLU A 398 29.04 -13.25 -23.50
CA GLU A 398 27.93 -12.33 -23.80
C GLU A 398 27.81 -11.20 -22.77
N LEU A 399 28.04 -11.48 -21.47
CA LEU A 399 28.04 -10.44 -20.44
C LEU A 399 29.20 -9.45 -20.60
N LEU A 400 30.39 -9.94 -20.96
CA LEU A 400 31.55 -9.07 -21.20
C LEU A 400 31.36 -8.20 -22.44
N GLU A 401 30.79 -8.75 -23.52
CA GLU A 401 30.46 -8.00 -24.73
C GLU A 401 29.43 -6.90 -24.44
N ALA A 402 28.44 -7.18 -23.60
CA ALA A 402 27.40 -6.23 -23.21
C ALA A 402 27.92 -4.99 -22.47
N LEU A 403 29.12 -5.02 -21.89
CA LEU A 403 29.78 -3.82 -21.34
C LEU A 403 30.10 -2.76 -22.42
N GLY A 404 30.19 -3.16 -23.69
CA GLY A 404 30.41 -2.27 -24.83
C GLY A 404 29.12 -1.85 -25.56
N HIS A 405 27.95 -2.21 -25.06
CA HIS A 405 26.68 -1.97 -25.74
C HIS A 405 26.36 -0.47 -25.86
N GLY A 406 25.69 -0.06 -26.95
CA GLY A 406 25.34 1.34 -27.19
C GLY A 406 24.37 1.91 -26.14
N ASP A 407 23.48 1.07 -25.61
CA ASP A 407 22.53 1.40 -24.55
C ASP A 407 23.17 1.32 -23.15
N ALA A 408 23.00 2.37 -22.34
CA ALA A 408 23.59 2.49 -21.00
C ALA A 408 22.97 1.55 -19.97
N GLY A 409 21.69 1.21 -20.08
CA GLY A 409 21.00 0.27 -19.22
C GLY A 409 21.50 -1.17 -19.41
N VAL A 410 21.74 -1.57 -20.66
CA VAL A 410 22.36 -2.86 -21.00
C VAL A 410 23.76 -2.96 -20.38
N ARG A 411 24.60 -1.93 -20.55
CA ARG A 411 25.96 -1.88 -19.93
C ARG A 411 25.88 -1.98 -18.41
N ARG A 412 24.93 -1.27 -17.80
CA ARG A 412 24.74 -1.26 -16.34
C ARG A 412 24.33 -2.62 -15.81
N LEU A 413 23.35 -3.26 -16.45
CA LEU A 413 22.89 -4.59 -16.05
C LEU A 413 24.02 -5.61 -16.20
N ALA A 414 24.76 -5.58 -17.30
CA ALA A 414 25.93 -6.42 -17.50
C ALA A 414 26.96 -6.24 -16.37
N ALA A 415 27.28 -5.01 -16.00
CA ALA A 415 28.21 -4.72 -14.89
C ALA A 415 27.72 -5.30 -13.56
N ARG A 416 26.43 -5.14 -13.23
CA ARG A 416 25.82 -5.72 -12.02
C ARG A 416 25.90 -7.24 -12.00
N LEU A 417 25.53 -7.89 -13.11
CA LEU A 417 25.54 -9.35 -13.23
C LEU A 417 26.96 -9.91 -13.13
N LEU A 418 27.95 -9.27 -13.75
CA LEU A 418 29.36 -9.65 -13.62
C LEU A 418 29.87 -9.49 -12.18
N GLY A 419 29.50 -8.40 -11.50
CA GLY A 419 29.80 -8.21 -10.08
C GLY A 419 29.21 -9.32 -9.21
N ARG A 420 27.94 -9.69 -9.45
CA ARG A 420 27.25 -10.78 -8.73
C ARG A 420 27.86 -12.16 -8.99
N LEU A 421 28.36 -12.42 -10.20
CA LEU A 421 29.04 -13.67 -10.52
C LEU A 421 30.35 -13.86 -9.74
N GLY A 422 30.95 -12.77 -9.23
CA GLY A 422 32.20 -12.86 -8.47
C GLY A 422 33.42 -13.25 -9.30
N VAL A 423 33.38 -13.05 -10.62
CA VAL A 423 34.44 -13.48 -11.55
C VAL A 423 35.55 -12.44 -11.65
N ALA A 424 36.73 -12.75 -11.11
CA ALA A 424 37.86 -11.82 -11.03
C ALA A 424 38.41 -11.35 -12.39
N ASP A 425 38.26 -12.14 -13.45
CA ASP A 425 38.71 -11.75 -14.81
C ASP A 425 37.78 -10.73 -15.49
N ALA A 426 36.63 -10.40 -14.90
CA ALA A 426 35.79 -9.29 -15.34
C ALA A 426 36.34 -7.93 -14.90
N VAL A 427 37.29 -7.89 -13.96
CA VAL A 427 37.88 -6.64 -13.44
C VAL A 427 38.51 -5.79 -14.56
N PRO A 428 39.38 -6.32 -15.44
CA PRO A 428 39.98 -5.49 -16.50
C PRO A 428 38.95 -4.94 -17.52
N PRO A 429 38.00 -5.75 -18.05
CA PRO A 429 36.92 -5.25 -18.91
C PRO A 429 36.03 -4.20 -18.22
N LEU A 430 35.66 -4.41 -16.96
CA LEU A 430 34.85 -3.45 -16.19
C LEU A 430 35.58 -2.13 -15.95
N ALA A 431 36.87 -2.18 -15.61
CA ALA A 431 37.68 -0.98 -15.41
C ALA A 431 37.85 -0.19 -16.72
N ALA A 432 38.00 -0.90 -17.85
CA ALA A 432 38.04 -0.28 -19.17
C ALA A 432 36.70 0.37 -19.54
N ALA A 433 35.59 -0.31 -19.29
CA ALA A 433 34.24 0.22 -19.52
C ALA A 433 33.97 1.46 -18.66
N LEU A 434 34.31 1.42 -17.36
CA LEU A 434 34.17 2.56 -16.45
C LEU A 434 34.98 3.78 -16.92
N ALA A 435 36.18 3.56 -17.46
CA ALA A 435 37.01 4.65 -17.98
C ALA A 435 36.43 5.32 -19.23
N ALA A 436 35.59 4.61 -20.00
CA ALA A 436 34.93 5.12 -21.19
C ALA A 436 33.47 5.55 -20.93
N GLU A 437 32.96 5.37 -19.71
CA GLU A 437 31.56 5.57 -19.39
C GLU A 437 31.20 7.05 -19.29
N ALA A 438 30.15 7.44 -20.02
CA ALA A 438 29.62 8.80 -20.03
C ALA A 438 28.39 8.95 -19.12
N ASP A 439 27.69 7.85 -18.86
CA ASP A 439 26.52 7.83 -17.99
C ASP A 439 26.91 7.65 -16.52
N ARG A 440 26.55 8.64 -15.68
CA ARG A 440 26.95 8.69 -14.28
C ARG A 440 26.46 7.47 -13.48
N ALA A 441 25.22 7.05 -13.69
CA ALA A 441 24.62 5.98 -12.91
C ALA A 441 25.13 4.59 -13.34
N THR A 442 25.50 4.42 -14.61
CA THR A 442 26.21 3.24 -15.09
C THR A 442 27.64 3.21 -14.56
N ALA A 443 28.32 4.36 -14.49
CA ALA A 443 29.64 4.45 -13.85
C ALA A 443 29.58 4.06 -12.37
N LEU A 444 28.56 4.51 -11.62
CA LEU A 444 28.34 4.11 -10.23
C LEU A 444 28.15 2.59 -10.08
N ALA A 445 27.35 1.97 -10.94
CA ALA A 445 27.14 0.53 -10.93
C ALA A 445 28.44 -0.25 -11.26
N MET A 446 29.23 0.22 -12.22
CA MET A 446 30.53 -0.37 -12.55
C MET A 446 31.51 -0.25 -11.38
N GLN A 447 31.55 0.90 -10.69
CA GLN A 447 32.35 1.05 -9.47
C GLN A 447 31.88 0.09 -8.37
N SER A 448 30.56 -0.06 -8.18
CA SER A 448 30.00 -1.01 -7.21
C SER A 448 30.41 -2.45 -7.54
N ALA A 449 30.28 -2.86 -8.80
CA ALA A 449 30.71 -4.18 -9.26
C ALA A 449 32.21 -4.41 -9.03
N LEU A 450 33.05 -3.42 -9.34
CA LEU A 450 34.50 -3.49 -9.09
C LEU A 450 34.83 -3.61 -7.61
N ARG A 451 34.10 -2.92 -6.72
CA ARG A 451 34.26 -3.07 -5.26
C ARG A 451 33.89 -4.48 -4.80
N THR A 452 32.78 -5.04 -5.30
CA THR A 452 32.35 -6.40 -4.99
C THR A 452 33.37 -7.46 -5.45
N LEU A 453 34.13 -7.15 -6.51
CA LEU A 453 35.18 -8.01 -7.06
C LEU A 453 36.56 -7.76 -6.42
N ASP A 454 36.63 -7.01 -5.33
CA ASP A 454 37.89 -6.63 -4.65
C ASP A 454 38.92 -5.99 -5.61
N ALA A 455 38.44 -5.22 -6.60
CA ALA A 455 39.31 -4.56 -7.56
C ALA A 455 40.18 -3.49 -6.88
N PRO A 456 41.40 -3.21 -7.40
CA PRO A 456 42.26 -2.17 -6.86
C PRO A 456 41.58 -0.80 -6.83
N ALA A 457 41.83 0.01 -5.80
CA ALA A 457 41.27 1.36 -5.67
C ALA A 457 41.49 2.23 -6.92
N ALA A 458 42.63 2.08 -7.62
CA ALA A 458 42.90 2.79 -8.87
C ALA A 458 41.94 2.45 -10.03
N ALA A 459 41.34 1.26 -10.01
CA ALA A 459 40.30 0.85 -10.96
C ALA A 459 38.92 1.38 -10.53
N VAL A 460 38.64 1.42 -9.22
CA VAL A 460 37.35 1.84 -8.65
C VAL A 460 37.19 3.37 -8.63
N ASP A 461 38.19 4.09 -8.11
CA ASP A 461 38.11 5.51 -7.76
C ASP A 461 38.36 6.42 -8.97
N ARG A 462 37.68 6.12 -10.07
CA ARG A 462 37.62 6.99 -11.24
C ARG A 462 36.66 8.16 -10.95
N PRO A 463 37.00 9.39 -11.38
CA PRO A 463 36.06 10.50 -11.31
C PRO A 463 34.77 10.12 -12.03
N LEU A 464 33.65 10.19 -11.33
CA LEU A 464 32.35 9.99 -11.95
C LEU A 464 32.13 11.08 -13.00
N PRO A 465 31.42 10.77 -14.11
CA PRO A 465 30.93 11.79 -15.02
C PRO A 465 30.30 12.94 -14.21
N PRO A 466 30.65 14.20 -14.54
CA PRO A 466 30.13 15.34 -13.80
C PRO A 466 28.60 15.28 -13.86
N VAL A 467 27.97 15.60 -12.73
CA VAL A 467 26.54 15.88 -12.76
C VAL A 467 26.34 16.95 -13.83
N PRO A 468 25.46 16.75 -14.82
CA PRO A 468 25.18 17.78 -15.82
C PRO A 468 24.93 19.09 -15.08
N PRO A 469 25.59 20.20 -15.48
CA PRO A 469 25.31 21.48 -14.84
C PRO A 469 23.80 21.68 -14.92
N ALA A 470 23.20 22.16 -13.83
CA ALA A 470 21.82 22.62 -13.89
C ALA A 470 21.75 23.55 -15.10
N PRO A 471 20.92 23.26 -16.12
CA PRO A 471 20.76 24.17 -17.24
C PRO A 471 20.54 25.55 -16.66
N ALA A 472 21.20 26.58 -17.21
CA ALA A 472 20.81 27.94 -16.89
C ALA A 472 19.29 28.00 -17.04
N ASP A 473 18.59 28.57 -16.06
CA ASP A 473 17.13 28.65 -16.09
C ASP A 473 16.69 29.42 -17.34
N THR A 474 16.44 28.67 -18.41
CA THR A 474 15.87 29.15 -19.66
C THR A 474 14.37 28.92 -19.70
N TYR A 475 13.78 28.42 -18.61
CA TYR A 475 12.42 27.90 -18.62
C TYR A 475 11.45 28.74 -17.80
N GLY A 476 11.84 29.37 -16.68
CA GLY A 476 10.98 30.28 -15.91
C GLY A 476 9.61 29.71 -15.47
N GLN A 477 9.40 28.40 -15.63
CA GLN A 477 8.12 27.70 -15.54
C GLN A 477 8.19 26.58 -14.49
N PRO A 478 7.08 26.27 -13.78
CA PRO A 478 7.01 25.17 -12.82
C PRO A 478 7.29 23.78 -13.44
N ARG A 479 7.62 22.81 -12.59
CA ARG A 479 7.71 21.37 -12.89
C ARG A 479 6.78 20.61 -11.99
N PHE A 480 6.26 19.48 -12.44
CA PHE A 480 5.13 18.88 -11.76
C PHE A 480 5.42 17.49 -11.23
N LEU A 481 5.21 17.31 -9.93
CA LEU A 481 5.25 16.02 -9.23
C LEU A 481 3.84 15.71 -8.73
N HIS A 482 3.27 14.59 -9.17
CA HIS A 482 2.04 14.04 -8.61
C HIS A 482 2.37 12.74 -7.88
N VAL A 483 1.85 12.56 -6.67
CA VAL A 483 2.07 11.34 -5.89
C VAL A 483 0.73 10.82 -5.37
N SER A 484 0.44 9.55 -5.64
CA SER A 484 -0.80 8.91 -5.17
C SER A 484 -0.53 7.66 -4.36
N PHE A 485 -1.37 7.43 -3.35
CA PHE A 485 -1.33 6.28 -2.45
C PHE A 485 -2.64 5.53 -2.49
N ASP A 486 -2.54 4.21 -2.57
CA ASP A 486 -3.66 3.29 -2.54
C ASP A 486 -3.49 2.23 -1.46
N ASP A 487 -4.62 1.67 -1.04
CA ASP A 487 -4.69 0.48 -0.18
C ASP A 487 -3.93 0.62 1.13
N CYS A 488 -4.06 1.80 1.74
CA CYS A 488 -3.42 2.13 3.00
C CYS A 488 -4.03 1.47 4.23
N THR A 489 -4.57 0.26 4.17
CA THR A 489 -5.64 -0.30 5.02
C THR A 489 -5.33 -0.52 6.51
N THR A 490 -4.06 -0.60 6.93
CA THR A 490 -3.71 -0.88 8.35
C THR A 490 -3.43 0.39 9.17
N ILE A 491 -3.46 0.27 10.50
CA ILE A 491 -3.14 1.38 11.41
C ILE A 491 -1.67 1.77 11.26
N GLU A 492 -0.76 0.80 11.27
CA GLU A 492 0.68 1.07 11.16
C GLU A 492 1.01 1.74 9.83
N SER A 493 0.31 1.35 8.77
CA SER A 493 0.40 2.00 7.47
C SER A 493 0.03 3.48 7.55
N MET A 494 -1.13 3.78 8.13
CA MET A 494 -1.57 5.17 8.30
C MET A 494 -0.62 5.96 9.21
N GLU A 495 -0.12 5.37 10.30
CA GLU A 495 0.85 6.03 11.19
C GLU A 495 2.16 6.36 10.47
N ARG A 496 2.71 5.43 9.68
CA ARG A 496 3.92 5.66 8.87
C ARG A 496 3.70 6.77 7.85
N PHE A 497 2.56 6.76 7.17
CA PHE A 497 2.19 7.76 6.17
C PHE A 497 2.04 9.15 6.79
N VAL A 498 1.25 9.27 7.86
CA VAL A 498 1.09 10.53 8.62
C VAL A 498 2.45 11.00 9.13
N GLY A 499 3.30 10.09 9.65
CA GLY A 499 4.65 10.43 10.09
C GLY A 499 5.51 11.07 9.00
N LEU A 500 5.48 10.57 7.77
CA LEU A 500 6.17 11.19 6.64
C LEU A 500 5.60 12.56 6.31
N ILE A 501 4.28 12.71 6.29
CA ILE A 501 3.64 14.01 6.07
C ILE A 501 4.07 15.03 7.13
N GLU A 502 4.04 14.65 8.41
CA GLU A 502 4.44 15.52 9.53
C GLU A 502 5.93 15.87 9.45
N GLU A 503 6.79 14.94 9.05
CA GLU A 503 8.22 15.17 8.85
C GLU A 503 8.47 16.22 7.75
N LEU A 504 7.78 16.11 6.62
CA LEU A 504 7.86 17.07 5.52
C LEU A 504 7.33 18.45 5.97
N ALA A 505 6.18 18.48 6.65
CA ALA A 505 5.58 19.70 7.16
C ALA A 505 6.48 20.43 8.17
N ALA A 506 7.16 19.69 9.06
CA ALA A 506 8.12 20.25 10.02
C ALA A 506 9.34 20.92 9.36
N ARG A 507 9.57 20.66 8.06
CA ARG A 507 10.62 21.27 7.24
C ARG A 507 10.08 22.32 6.26
N ASP A 508 8.86 22.80 6.48
CA ASP A 508 8.18 23.77 5.63
C ASP A 508 8.12 23.30 4.16
N VAL A 509 7.85 22.00 3.98
CA VAL A 509 7.52 21.41 2.70
C VAL A 509 6.02 21.24 2.62
N ARG A 510 5.40 21.96 1.68
CA ARG A 510 4.00 21.74 1.30
C ARG A 510 3.94 20.66 0.24
N TRP A 511 3.11 19.65 0.46
CA TRP A 511 2.93 18.50 -0.43
C TRP A 511 1.46 18.09 -0.41
N ALA A 512 0.88 17.82 -1.58
CA ALA A 512 -0.53 17.48 -1.74
C ALA A 512 -0.66 16.08 -2.36
N PRO A 513 -0.43 15.00 -1.57
CA PRO A 513 -0.62 13.65 -2.08
C PRO A 513 -2.10 13.33 -2.28
N ARG A 514 -2.36 12.45 -3.24
CA ARG A 514 -3.65 11.79 -3.41
C ARG A 514 -3.70 10.51 -2.59
N MET A 515 -4.79 10.23 -1.90
CA MET A 515 -5.03 8.95 -1.21
C MET A 515 -6.38 8.36 -1.59
N TYR A 516 -6.37 7.10 -1.97
CA TYR A 516 -7.57 6.28 -2.09
C TYR A 516 -7.96 5.73 -0.72
N VAL A 517 -9.21 5.97 -0.31
CA VAL A 517 -9.68 5.61 1.03
C VAL A 517 -10.77 4.55 0.95
N ALA A 518 -10.49 3.37 1.48
CA ALA A 518 -11.48 2.34 1.79
C ALA A 518 -11.93 2.48 3.25
N CYS A 519 -13.05 3.16 3.46
CA CYS A 519 -13.43 3.74 4.75
C CYS A 519 -13.62 2.70 5.87
N LEU A 520 -14.28 1.58 5.55
CA LEU A 520 -14.60 0.51 6.50
C LEU A 520 -13.75 -0.76 6.34
N SER A 521 -12.67 -0.72 5.55
CA SER A 521 -11.64 -1.78 5.51
C SER A 521 -10.72 -1.76 6.75
N ARG A 522 -10.94 -0.80 7.65
CA ARG A 522 -10.08 -0.47 8.78
C ARG A 522 -10.48 -1.24 10.03
N HIS A 523 -9.50 -1.61 10.84
CA HIS A 523 -9.67 -2.48 11.99
C HIS A 523 -9.79 -1.70 13.31
N ASP A 524 -9.60 -0.38 13.25
CA ASP A 524 -9.84 0.59 14.32
C ASP A 524 -10.39 1.86 13.66
N PHE A 525 -11.73 1.95 13.57
CA PHE A 525 -12.39 3.01 12.81
C PHE A 525 -12.11 4.38 13.40
N GLU A 526 -12.23 4.52 14.71
CA GLU A 526 -12.07 5.80 15.41
C GLU A 526 -10.64 6.33 15.21
N TYR A 527 -9.62 5.50 15.43
CA TYR A 527 -8.24 5.94 15.28
C TYR A 527 -7.85 6.20 13.82
N CYS A 528 -8.27 5.33 12.89
CA CYS A 528 -8.02 5.57 11.47
C CYS A 528 -8.66 6.87 10.98
N THR A 529 -9.84 7.23 11.52
CA THR A 529 -10.46 8.51 11.17
C THR A 529 -9.64 9.69 11.67
N MET A 530 -9.04 9.61 12.87
CA MET A 530 -8.13 10.66 13.36
C MET A 530 -6.89 10.79 12.47
N LEU A 531 -6.33 9.67 12.00
CA LEU A 531 -5.19 9.66 11.07
C LEU A 531 -5.57 10.22 9.70
N LEU A 532 -6.73 9.85 9.16
CA LEU A 532 -7.24 10.41 7.89
C LEU A 532 -7.53 11.91 8.03
N GLN A 533 -8.16 12.34 9.11
CA GLN A 533 -8.35 13.77 9.37
C GLN A 533 -7.01 14.51 9.33
N ARG A 534 -5.97 13.93 9.94
CA ARG A 534 -4.64 14.55 9.93
C ARG A 534 -4.01 14.59 8.54
N CYS A 535 -4.17 13.54 7.73
CA CYS A 535 -3.76 13.58 6.32
C CYS A 535 -4.46 14.72 5.56
N PHE A 536 -5.78 14.84 5.75
CA PHE A 536 -6.60 15.87 5.12
C PHE A 536 -6.16 17.27 5.53
N ASP A 537 -6.01 17.50 6.84
CA ASP A 537 -5.51 18.74 7.44
C ASP A 537 -4.16 19.17 6.83
N ARG A 538 -3.33 18.19 6.43
CA ARG A 538 -2.03 18.41 5.80
C ARG A 538 -2.07 18.55 4.27
N GLY A 539 -3.25 18.66 3.67
CA GLY A 539 -3.44 18.89 2.24
C GLY A 539 -3.53 17.62 1.39
N CYS A 540 -3.71 16.45 2.00
CA CYS A 540 -3.96 15.21 1.25
C CYS A 540 -5.36 15.25 0.61
N GLU A 541 -5.42 14.97 -0.69
CA GLU A 541 -6.69 14.82 -1.39
C GLU A 541 -7.21 13.40 -1.28
N PHE A 542 -8.48 13.26 -0.91
CA PHE A 542 -9.13 11.96 -0.83
C PHE A 542 -9.92 11.61 -2.08
N GLU A 543 -9.79 10.35 -2.44
CA GLU A 543 -10.59 9.70 -3.45
C GLU A 543 -11.25 8.48 -2.84
N ASN A 544 -12.49 8.24 -3.23
CA ASN A 544 -13.16 7.07 -2.70
C ASN A 544 -12.64 5.81 -3.40
N HIS A 545 -12.29 4.79 -2.63
CA HIS A 545 -11.98 3.47 -3.17
C HIS A 545 -13.23 2.59 -3.12
N SER A 546 -13.80 2.45 -1.93
CA SER A 546 -15.07 1.77 -1.65
C SER A 546 -15.44 1.97 -0.18
N LEU A 547 -16.66 1.63 0.22
CA LEU A 547 -17.00 1.57 1.64
C LEU A 547 -16.26 0.41 2.29
N HIS A 548 -16.28 -0.77 1.67
CA HIS A 548 -15.48 -1.93 2.05
C HIS A 548 -14.57 -2.34 0.90
N HIS A 549 -13.31 -2.71 1.17
CA HIS A 549 -12.35 -3.00 0.11
C HIS A 549 -12.79 -4.24 -0.69
N ASN A 550 -12.88 -5.39 -0.02
CA ASN A 550 -13.40 -6.63 -0.59
C ASN A 550 -13.66 -7.68 0.51
N PRO A 551 -14.72 -7.55 1.32
CA PRO A 551 -14.87 -8.33 2.54
C PRO A 551 -15.25 -9.80 2.32
N ASP A 552 -15.74 -10.14 1.13
CA ASP A 552 -16.27 -11.45 0.78
C ASP A 552 -15.61 -12.05 -0.47
N GLY A 553 -14.52 -11.46 -0.96
CA GLY A 553 -13.78 -11.96 -2.11
C GLY A 553 -14.50 -11.78 -3.44
N GLN A 554 -15.73 -11.23 -3.45
CA GLN A 554 -16.52 -11.08 -4.67
C GLN A 554 -16.00 -9.93 -5.51
N ALA A 555 -15.79 -10.22 -6.80
CA ALA A 555 -15.47 -9.22 -7.78
C ALA A 555 -16.51 -8.10 -7.84
N LEU A 556 -16.05 -6.88 -8.11
CA LEU A 556 -16.97 -5.76 -8.29
C LEU A 556 -17.98 -6.01 -9.43
N TRP A 557 -17.57 -6.70 -10.50
CA TRP A 557 -18.46 -7.10 -11.61
C TRP A 557 -19.44 -8.22 -11.26
N ALA A 558 -19.29 -8.86 -10.09
CA ALA A 558 -20.25 -9.83 -9.56
C ALA A 558 -21.37 -9.17 -8.74
N ARG A 559 -21.21 -7.89 -8.37
CA ARG A 559 -22.16 -7.14 -7.54
C ARG A 559 -23.25 -6.52 -8.40
N THR A 560 -24.44 -6.39 -7.83
CA THR A 560 -25.59 -5.67 -8.40
C THR A 560 -25.32 -4.17 -8.44
N ALA A 561 -26.07 -3.44 -9.28
CA ALA A 561 -25.94 -1.99 -9.36
C ALA A 561 -26.22 -1.28 -8.03
N ASP A 562 -27.17 -1.79 -7.23
CA ASP A 562 -27.50 -1.21 -5.92
C ASP A 562 -26.42 -1.48 -4.88
N GLU A 563 -25.78 -2.66 -4.89
CA GLU A 563 -24.63 -2.95 -4.03
C GLU A 563 -23.44 -2.04 -4.38
N VAL A 564 -23.19 -1.79 -5.66
CA VAL A 564 -22.15 -0.85 -6.10
C VAL A 564 -22.49 0.58 -5.68
N ARG A 565 -23.74 1.03 -5.80
CA ARG A 565 -24.19 2.34 -5.29
C ARG A 565 -24.02 2.47 -3.79
N LEU A 566 -24.40 1.43 -3.04
CA LEU A 566 -24.27 1.43 -1.58
C LEU A 566 -22.80 1.52 -1.16
N ASP A 567 -21.92 0.78 -1.84
CA ASP A 567 -20.49 0.77 -1.54
C ASP A 567 -19.82 2.11 -1.93
N CYS A 568 -20.06 2.62 -3.13
CA CYS A 568 -19.48 3.89 -3.59
C CYS A 568 -20.09 5.10 -2.89
N GLY A 569 -21.42 5.20 -2.87
CA GLY A 569 -22.13 6.29 -2.19
C GLY A 569 -21.93 6.24 -0.68
N GLY A 570 -21.88 5.05 -0.09
CA GLY A 570 -21.58 4.87 1.33
C GLY A 570 -20.19 5.36 1.70
N GLY A 571 -19.15 5.01 0.94
CA GLY A 571 -17.79 5.48 1.20
C GLY A 571 -17.66 7.00 1.10
N ALA A 572 -18.27 7.60 0.06
CA ALA A 572 -18.30 9.05 -0.09
C ALA A 572 -19.03 9.75 1.08
N ASN A 573 -20.21 9.26 1.44
CA ASN A 573 -20.98 9.79 2.57
C ASN A 573 -20.23 9.64 3.89
N TRP A 574 -19.49 8.54 4.05
CA TRP A 574 -18.66 8.32 5.24
C TRP A 574 -17.56 9.38 5.34
N LEU A 575 -16.83 9.65 4.25
CA LEU A 575 -15.78 10.68 4.22
C LEU A 575 -16.35 12.06 4.54
N HIS A 576 -17.45 12.46 3.91
CA HIS A 576 -18.11 13.75 4.18
C HIS A 576 -18.63 13.87 5.62
N GLY A 577 -19.08 12.76 6.22
CA GLY A 577 -19.64 12.76 7.58
C GLY A 577 -18.58 12.71 8.70
N ASN A 578 -17.40 12.14 8.41
CA ASN A 578 -16.37 11.83 9.41
C ASN A 578 -15.06 12.61 9.25
N ILE A 579 -14.77 13.13 8.05
CA ILE A 579 -13.62 14.00 7.79
C ILE A 579 -14.11 15.44 7.66
N MET A 580 -13.74 16.25 8.63
CA MET A 580 -14.05 17.68 8.72
C MET A 580 -13.42 18.44 7.57
N GLY A 581 -14.20 19.27 6.87
CA GLY A 581 -13.79 20.03 5.70
C GLY A 581 -13.78 19.25 4.39
N CYS A 582 -13.97 17.93 4.41
CA CYS A 582 -14.02 17.09 3.22
C CYS A 582 -15.38 17.25 2.52
N ASP A 583 -15.54 18.35 1.79
CA ASP A 583 -16.78 18.72 1.12
C ASP A 583 -16.85 18.20 -0.32
N ARG A 584 -15.75 17.70 -0.87
CA ARG A 584 -15.68 17.21 -2.25
C ARG A 584 -14.83 15.96 -2.34
N LEU A 585 -15.19 15.10 -3.27
CA LEU A 585 -14.37 13.98 -3.70
C LEU A 585 -14.28 14.06 -5.22
N TYR A 586 -13.07 14.08 -5.75
CA TYR A 586 -12.84 14.37 -7.16
C TYR A 586 -12.81 13.12 -8.05
N HIS A 587 -12.84 11.94 -7.44
CA HIS A 587 -12.63 10.68 -8.14
C HIS A 587 -13.08 9.47 -7.31
N TRP A 588 -13.14 8.33 -7.99
CA TRP A 588 -13.37 7.01 -7.42
C TRP A 588 -12.56 5.89 -8.10
N LYS A 589 -11.69 5.21 -7.35
CA LYS A 589 -11.07 3.99 -7.87
C LYS A 589 -11.91 2.80 -7.49
N SER A 590 -12.31 2.00 -8.48
CA SER A 590 -12.96 0.73 -8.21
C SER A 590 -12.08 -0.18 -7.36
N GLY A 591 -12.61 -0.72 -6.26
CA GLY A 591 -12.01 -1.83 -5.53
C GLY A 591 -11.65 -2.97 -6.47
N GLY A 592 -10.35 -3.12 -6.75
CA GLY A 592 -9.81 -3.97 -7.81
C GLY A 592 -9.58 -5.42 -7.42
N GLY A 593 -10.10 -5.87 -6.28
CA GLY A 593 -9.62 -7.08 -5.61
C GLY A 593 -10.38 -8.38 -5.86
N GLY A 594 -11.67 -8.36 -6.16
CA GLY A 594 -12.44 -9.60 -6.20
C GLY A 594 -12.34 -10.33 -7.54
N PHE A 595 -12.26 -11.66 -7.51
CA PHE A 595 -12.28 -12.50 -8.71
C PHE A 595 -13.22 -13.70 -8.53
N GLU A 596 -13.82 -14.13 -9.63
CA GLU A 596 -14.57 -15.40 -9.79
C GLU A 596 -16.05 -15.40 -9.35
N ARG A 597 -16.85 -14.46 -9.86
CA ARG A 597 -18.20 -14.83 -10.35
C ARG A 597 -18.43 -14.28 -11.76
N PRO A 598 -19.10 -15.04 -12.65
CA PRO A 598 -19.48 -14.54 -13.96
C PRO A 598 -20.51 -13.41 -13.81
N GLY A 599 -20.17 -12.22 -14.29
CA GLY A 599 -21.07 -11.07 -14.44
C GLY A 599 -20.80 -10.39 -15.78
N ASP A 600 -21.79 -9.67 -16.33
CA ASP A 600 -21.66 -8.96 -17.61
C ASP A 600 -20.81 -7.68 -17.41
N PRO A 601 -19.60 -7.60 -18.00
CA PRO A 601 -18.73 -6.44 -17.85
C PRO A 601 -19.31 -5.13 -18.42
N ARG A 602 -20.25 -5.20 -19.37
CA ARG A 602 -20.81 -4.02 -20.05
C ARG A 602 -21.84 -3.31 -19.18
N ILE A 603 -22.77 -4.05 -18.57
CA ILE A 603 -23.77 -3.52 -17.63
C ILE A 603 -23.08 -2.78 -16.48
N HIS A 604 -21.91 -3.28 -16.06
CA HIS A 604 -21.12 -2.71 -14.99
C HIS A 604 -20.47 -1.36 -15.37
N ARG A 605 -19.83 -1.22 -16.56
CA ARG A 605 -19.22 0.07 -16.96
C ARG A 605 -20.22 1.22 -17.00
N GLU A 606 -21.44 0.95 -17.49
CA GLU A 606 -22.50 1.95 -17.53
C GLU A 606 -23.00 2.29 -16.12
N THR A 607 -23.18 1.28 -15.27
CA THR A 607 -23.51 1.46 -13.85
C THR A 607 -22.44 2.30 -13.14
N LEU A 608 -21.15 1.99 -13.31
CA LEU A 608 -20.05 2.75 -12.72
C LEU A 608 -20.01 4.19 -13.18
N ARG A 609 -20.21 4.43 -14.49
CA ARG A 609 -20.30 5.79 -15.03
C ARG A 609 -21.49 6.54 -14.43
N GLN A 610 -22.62 5.87 -14.25
CA GLN A 610 -23.81 6.46 -13.63
C GLN A 610 -23.56 6.78 -12.14
N VAL A 611 -23.08 5.81 -11.35
CA VAL A 611 -22.76 6.00 -9.93
C VAL A 611 -21.72 7.10 -9.75
N SER A 612 -20.71 7.17 -10.62
CA SER A 612 -19.69 8.22 -10.56
C SER A 612 -20.30 9.63 -10.73
N ARG A 613 -21.25 9.78 -11.67
CA ARG A 613 -21.99 11.04 -11.89
C ARG A 613 -22.94 11.39 -10.74
N GLU A 614 -23.56 10.39 -10.12
CA GLU A 614 -24.50 10.56 -9.01
C GLU A 614 -23.78 10.94 -7.71
N VAL A 615 -22.60 10.36 -7.45
CA VAL A 615 -21.88 10.46 -6.16
C VAL A 615 -20.80 11.55 -6.15
N TYR A 616 -20.05 11.79 -7.23
CA TYR A 616 -18.79 12.56 -7.16
C TYR A 616 -18.79 13.96 -7.80
N TRP A 617 -19.93 14.63 -7.96
CA TRP A 617 -20.02 15.96 -8.61
C TRP A 617 -19.35 16.07 -10.01
N ALA A 618 -18.89 14.96 -10.60
CA ALA A 618 -18.09 14.91 -11.81
C ALA A 618 -18.97 14.85 -13.07
N ARG A 619 -19.92 15.77 -13.21
CA ARG A 619 -20.81 15.84 -14.40
C ARG A 619 -20.03 16.05 -15.70
N ASP A 620 -18.82 16.61 -15.62
CA ASP A 620 -18.00 17.01 -16.77
C ASP A 620 -16.71 16.16 -16.97
N ILE A 621 -16.49 15.12 -16.14
CA ILE A 621 -15.26 14.31 -16.16
C ILE A 621 -15.62 12.87 -16.54
N ASP A 622 -15.50 12.53 -17.83
CA ASP A 622 -15.68 11.17 -18.33
C ASP A 622 -14.46 10.28 -18.03
N TYR A 623 -14.73 9.00 -17.78
CA TYR A 623 -13.96 8.16 -16.88
C TYR A 623 -13.33 7.00 -17.62
N ASN A 624 -12.17 7.25 -18.24
CA ASN A 624 -11.33 6.16 -18.74
C ASN A 624 -9.84 6.51 -18.62
N TRP A 625 -9.31 6.41 -17.40
CA TRP A 625 -7.87 6.46 -17.13
C TRP A 625 -7.07 5.42 -17.95
N ARG A 626 -7.71 4.33 -18.39
CA ARG A 626 -7.07 3.21 -19.09
C ARG A 626 -7.02 3.35 -20.62
N ASP A 627 -7.82 4.21 -21.24
CA ASP A 627 -7.94 4.25 -22.71
C ASP A 627 -6.88 5.13 -23.39
N GLU A 628 -6.22 6.03 -22.64
CA GLU A 628 -5.27 7.00 -23.20
C GLU A 628 -3.89 7.00 -22.51
N VAL A 629 -3.71 6.23 -21.44
CA VAL A 629 -2.38 5.99 -20.88
C VAL A 629 -1.74 4.93 -21.75
N GLU A 630 -0.76 5.32 -22.58
CA GLU A 630 0.24 4.35 -23.02
C GLU A 630 0.81 3.73 -21.75
N LYS A 631 0.42 2.49 -21.44
CA LYS A 631 1.11 1.67 -20.44
C LYS A 631 2.48 1.38 -21.02
N VAL A 632 3.37 2.34 -20.88
CA VAL A 632 4.74 2.16 -21.26
C VAL A 632 5.33 1.15 -20.27
N HIS A 633 6.02 0.14 -20.79
CA HIS A 633 6.59 -0.95 -20.00
C HIS A 633 7.34 -0.39 -18.78
N PRO A 634 7.19 -0.97 -17.57
CA PRO A 634 7.95 -0.54 -16.40
C PRO A 634 9.43 -0.43 -16.73
N ASP A 635 10.01 -1.34 -17.51
CA ASP A 635 11.44 -1.31 -17.89
C ASP A 635 11.82 -0.27 -18.96
N ARG A 636 10.87 0.40 -19.62
CA ARG A 636 11.18 1.58 -20.46
C ARG A 636 11.47 2.81 -19.59
N TYR A 637 10.99 2.81 -18.35
CA TYR A 637 11.21 3.88 -17.37
C TYR A 637 11.83 3.38 -16.06
N ALA A 638 12.08 2.08 -15.94
CA ALA A 638 12.73 1.48 -14.79
C ALA A 638 14.18 1.94 -14.87
N PRO A 639 14.64 2.61 -13.83
CA PRO A 639 15.98 3.12 -13.81
C PRO A 639 17.05 2.04 -14.09
N PRO A 640 18.02 2.35 -14.97
CA PRO A 640 18.10 3.57 -15.77
C PRO A 640 17.19 3.62 -16.98
N TYR A 641 16.63 4.81 -17.13
CA TYR A 641 16.17 5.43 -18.38
C TYR A 641 16.74 4.83 -19.68
N HIS A 642 15.83 4.52 -20.61
CA HIS A 642 16.13 4.14 -21.99
C HIS A 642 16.08 5.39 -22.90
N PRO A 643 17.23 5.96 -23.33
CA PRO A 643 17.27 7.20 -24.11
C PRO A 643 16.83 7.06 -25.58
N ALA A 644 16.41 5.88 -26.05
CA ALA A 644 16.26 5.64 -27.49
C ALA A 644 14.90 6.00 -28.12
N THR A 645 14.04 6.78 -27.48
CA THR A 645 12.88 7.33 -28.21
C THR A 645 12.58 8.80 -27.89
N PRO A 646 13.42 9.74 -28.38
CA PRO A 646 13.01 11.14 -28.52
C PRO A 646 11.72 11.19 -29.36
N GLY A 647 10.59 11.53 -28.74
CA GLY A 647 9.31 11.75 -29.42
C GLY A 647 8.25 10.65 -29.32
N ALA A 648 8.45 9.56 -28.57
CA ALA A 648 7.42 8.51 -28.43
C ALA A 648 6.44 8.76 -27.27
N VAL A 649 6.79 9.56 -26.27
CA VAL A 649 5.90 9.82 -25.14
C VAL A 649 5.07 11.06 -25.43
N ARG A 650 3.88 10.87 -26.01
CA ARG A 650 2.90 11.96 -26.19
C ARG A 650 2.05 12.23 -24.94
N SER A 651 2.27 11.48 -23.86
CA SER A 651 1.52 11.63 -22.63
C SER A 651 2.09 12.76 -21.77
N LEU A 652 1.26 13.74 -21.43
CA LEU A 652 1.54 14.79 -20.43
C LEU A 652 1.79 14.22 -19.03
N ILE A 653 1.50 12.93 -18.79
CA ILE A 653 1.76 12.25 -17.52
C ILE A 653 2.65 11.04 -17.76
N VAL A 654 3.78 11.02 -17.07
CA VAL A 654 4.70 9.89 -17.02
C VAL A 654 4.49 9.19 -15.70
N THR A 655 3.97 7.98 -15.72
CA THR A 655 3.78 7.18 -14.51
C THR A 655 5.06 6.40 -14.22
N GLY A 656 5.75 6.75 -13.14
CA GLY A 656 6.61 5.81 -12.43
C GLY A 656 5.71 4.95 -11.56
N ASP A 657 5.20 3.85 -12.09
CA ASP A 657 4.57 2.84 -11.24
C ASP A 657 5.67 2.25 -10.36
N LEU A 658 5.55 2.39 -9.04
CA LEU A 658 6.33 1.61 -8.07
C LEU A 658 5.79 0.18 -8.01
N GLY A 659 5.57 -0.39 -9.19
CA GLY A 659 5.08 -1.74 -9.36
C GLY A 659 6.10 -2.75 -8.84
N TYR A 660 5.64 -3.99 -8.74
CA TYR A 660 6.27 -5.19 -8.17
C TYR A 660 7.65 -5.62 -8.75
N GLY A 661 8.39 -4.74 -9.44
CA GLY A 661 9.59 -5.06 -10.23
C GLY A 661 10.94 -4.91 -9.54
N TYR A 662 11.05 -4.12 -8.47
CA TYR A 662 12.35 -3.77 -7.88
C TYR A 662 12.80 -4.71 -6.76
N GLU A 663 12.05 -5.76 -6.47
CA GLU A 663 12.31 -6.63 -5.33
C GLU A 663 13.60 -7.44 -5.50
N GLY A 664 14.48 -7.37 -4.50
CA GLY A 664 15.83 -7.96 -4.50
C GLY A 664 17.00 -6.99 -4.69
N GLU A 665 16.78 -5.79 -5.22
CA GLU A 665 17.84 -4.75 -5.30
C GLU A 665 18.07 -4.07 -3.93
N PRO A 666 19.17 -3.35 -3.68
CA PRO A 666 19.27 -2.46 -2.53
C PRO A 666 18.29 -1.28 -2.65
N ALA A 667 17.58 -0.92 -1.58
CA ALA A 667 16.62 0.19 -1.64
C ALA A 667 17.27 1.52 -2.05
N ARG A 668 18.48 1.81 -1.55
CA ARG A 668 19.23 3.01 -1.94
C ARG A 668 19.48 3.09 -3.44
N GLU A 669 19.85 1.98 -4.07
CA GLU A 669 20.07 1.97 -5.51
C GLU A 669 18.80 2.33 -6.25
N VAL A 670 17.65 1.78 -5.85
CA VAL A 670 16.35 2.08 -6.47
C VAL A 670 15.97 3.55 -6.26
N ILE A 671 16.20 4.10 -5.06
CA ILE A 671 15.97 5.52 -4.74
C ILE A 671 16.78 6.43 -5.68
N ASP A 672 18.10 6.22 -5.77
CA ASP A 672 18.98 7.03 -6.63
C ASP A 672 18.51 7.02 -8.08
N ALA A 673 18.05 5.86 -8.51
CA ALA A 673 17.50 5.61 -9.82
C ALA A 673 16.20 6.39 -10.09
N PHE A 674 15.27 6.44 -9.13
CA PHE A 674 14.07 7.30 -9.23
C PHE A 674 14.44 8.79 -9.25
N VAL A 675 15.45 9.19 -8.48
CA VAL A 675 15.96 10.58 -8.49
C VAL A 675 16.55 10.93 -9.84
N ASP A 676 17.35 10.04 -10.45
CA ASP A 676 17.91 10.26 -11.79
C ASP A 676 16.80 10.40 -12.85
N SER A 677 15.74 9.59 -12.75
CA SER A 677 14.56 9.71 -13.61
C SER A 677 13.88 11.08 -13.43
N LEU A 678 13.62 11.49 -12.18
CA LEU A 678 13.05 12.82 -11.90
C LEU A 678 13.94 13.93 -12.47
N GLU A 679 15.27 13.86 -12.27
CA GLU A 679 16.21 14.85 -12.79
C GLU A 679 16.11 14.97 -14.31
N HIS A 680 16.04 13.84 -15.02
CA HIS A 680 15.88 13.85 -16.46
C HIS A 680 14.59 14.58 -16.88
N TRP A 681 13.44 14.22 -16.29
CA TRP A 681 12.16 14.86 -16.60
C TRP A 681 12.18 16.35 -16.27
N TYR A 682 12.69 16.69 -15.08
CA TYR A 682 12.77 18.06 -14.59
C TYR A 682 13.58 18.96 -15.54
N PHE A 683 14.70 18.48 -16.07
CA PHE A 683 15.60 19.28 -16.91
C PHE A 683 15.33 19.20 -18.43
N HIS A 684 14.67 18.15 -18.92
CA HIS A 684 14.54 17.92 -20.36
C HIS A 684 13.09 17.92 -20.87
N GLN A 685 12.10 17.85 -19.98
CA GLN A 685 10.68 17.71 -20.34
C GLN A 685 9.81 18.59 -19.42
N PRO A 686 9.86 19.93 -19.60
CA PRO A 686 9.32 20.88 -18.63
C PRO A 686 7.80 20.85 -18.47
N GLU A 687 7.08 20.37 -19.48
CA GLU A 687 5.62 20.28 -19.51
C GLU A 687 5.10 18.94 -18.96
N ALA A 688 6.00 17.98 -18.66
CA ALA A 688 5.61 16.65 -18.19
C ALA A 688 5.29 16.64 -16.69
N VAL A 689 4.22 15.92 -16.33
CA VAL A 689 3.90 15.56 -14.95
C VAL A 689 4.56 14.25 -14.61
N PHE A 690 5.50 14.27 -13.67
CA PHE A 690 6.07 13.06 -13.09
C PHE A 690 5.10 12.52 -12.04
N SER A 691 4.39 11.44 -12.37
CA SER A 691 3.40 10.82 -11.49
C SER A 691 3.96 9.56 -10.86
N LEU A 692 4.00 9.52 -9.53
CA LEU A 692 4.35 8.34 -8.75
C LEU A 692 3.09 7.72 -8.16
N GLU A 693 2.83 6.46 -8.49
CA GLU A 693 1.72 5.71 -7.93
C GLU A 693 2.26 4.67 -6.93
N GLY A 694 1.85 4.79 -5.68
CA GLY A 694 2.01 3.76 -4.67
C GLY A 694 0.72 2.95 -4.52
N HIS A 695 0.75 1.67 -4.92
CA HIS A 695 -0.30 0.67 -4.66
C HIS A 695 -0.04 -0.24 -3.43
N ASP A 696 -1.00 -0.38 -2.49
CA ASP A 696 -0.88 -1.15 -1.23
C ASP A 696 0.14 -0.61 -0.20
N TRP A 697 0.07 0.68 0.16
CA TRP A 697 1.10 1.40 0.95
C TRP A 697 0.63 1.95 2.28
N PRO A 698 1.50 2.23 3.27
CA PRO A 698 2.84 1.67 3.50
C PRO A 698 2.76 0.46 4.42
N SER A 699 3.24 -0.71 4.00
CA SER A 699 2.88 -1.98 4.65
C SER A 699 3.06 -2.00 6.16
N SER A 700 2.01 -2.43 6.86
CA SER A 700 2.10 -3.04 8.19
C SER A 700 3.25 -4.06 8.25
N PRO A 701 3.81 -4.39 9.43
CA PRO A 701 4.64 -5.59 9.61
C PRO A 701 3.94 -6.90 9.18
N VAL A 702 2.65 -6.84 8.84
CA VAL A 702 1.88 -7.89 8.17
C VAL A 702 1.75 -7.60 6.67
N PRO A 703 2.82 -7.76 5.86
CA PRO A 703 2.75 -7.44 4.44
C PRO A 703 1.77 -8.39 3.73
N ILE A 704 0.92 -7.83 2.87
CA ILE A 704 -0.09 -8.56 2.07
C ILE A 704 0.58 -9.37 0.94
N ARG A 705 1.76 -8.95 0.46
CA ARG A 705 2.59 -9.67 -0.51
C ARG A 705 4.08 -9.45 -0.18
N ILE A 706 4.95 -10.28 -0.73
CA ILE A 706 6.41 -10.08 -0.60
C ILE A 706 6.79 -8.75 -1.28
N GLY A 707 7.72 -7.99 -0.65
CA GLY A 707 8.31 -6.78 -1.24
C GLY A 707 7.83 -5.43 -0.74
N PHE A 708 6.65 -5.34 -0.11
CA PHE A 708 6.02 -4.06 0.21
C PHE A 708 6.75 -3.20 1.25
N GLU A 709 7.51 -3.79 2.17
CA GLU A 709 8.26 -2.98 3.13
C GLU A 709 9.39 -2.21 2.46
N LYS A 710 10.00 -2.83 1.44
CA LYS A 710 10.97 -2.18 0.56
C LYS A 710 10.33 -1.10 -0.31
N HIS A 711 9.08 -1.29 -0.74
CA HIS A 711 8.33 -0.24 -1.43
C HIS A 711 8.31 1.02 -0.56
N TRP A 712 7.82 0.95 0.69
CA TRP A 712 7.81 2.09 1.63
C TRP A 712 9.18 2.75 1.77
N GLU A 713 10.23 1.95 1.98
CA GLU A 713 11.61 2.45 2.09
C GLU A 713 12.02 3.25 0.84
N VAL A 714 11.74 2.73 -0.36
CA VAL A 714 12.09 3.37 -1.63
C VAL A 714 11.32 4.68 -1.83
N LEU A 715 9.99 4.71 -1.70
CA LEU A 715 9.23 5.95 -1.96
C LEU A 715 9.49 7.00 -0.89
N SER A 716 9.44 6.61 0.39
CA SER A 716 9.70 7.57 1.47
C SER A 716 11.15 8.06 1.43
N GLY A 717 12.10 7.21 1.03
CA GLY A 717 13.48 7.60 0.76
C GLY A 717 13.62 8.54 -0.44
N PHE A 718 12.93 8.27 -1.54
CA PHE A 718 12.87 9.17 -2.71
C PHE A 718 12.29 10.54 -2.34
N LEU A 719 11.14 10.57 -1.65
CA LEU A 719 10.49 11.82 -1.24
C LEU A 719 11.39 12.63 -0.31
N ARG A 720 12.06 11.98 0.66
CA ARG A 720 13.07 12.66 1.51
C ARG A 720 14.25 13.17 0.69
N GLU A 721 14.77 12.38 -0.23
CA GLU A 721 15.91 12.77 -1.05
C GLU A 721 15.57 13.99 -1.92
N VAL A 722 14.39 14.01 -2.55
CA VAL A 722 13.96 15.09 -3.46
C VAL A 722 13.46 16.32 -2.71
N LEU A 723 12.53 16.13 -1.77
CA LEU A 723 11.81 17.23 -1.12
C LEU A 723 12.54 17.81 0.10
N LEU A 724 13.49 17.07 0.69
CA LEU A 724 14.30 17.54 1.82
C LEU A 724 15.76 17.72 1.42
N ASN A 725 16.46 16.64 1.03
CA ASN A 725 17.92 16.65 0.88
C ASN A 725 18.39 17.45 -0.35
N ARG A 726 17.62 17.40 -1.44
CA ARG A 726 17.93 18.08 -2.72
C ARG A 726 16.92 19.17 -3.07
N ARG A 727 16.14 19.67 -2.11
CA ARG A 727 15.10 20.69 -2.35
C ARG A 727 15.61 21.89 -3.16
N GLU A 728 16.79 22.40 -2.81
CA GLU A 728 17.41 23.56 -3.48
C GLU A 728 17.78 23.29 -4.95
N ARG A 729 17.90 22.02 -5.36
CA ARG A 729 18.17 21.62 -6.74
C ARG A 729 16.92 21.69 -7.62
N TYR A 730 15.73 21.65 -7.02
CA TYR A 730 14.45 21.64 -7.72
C TYR A 730 13.55 22.82 -7.29
N PRO A 731 14.02 24.08 -7.40
CA PRO A 731 13.31 25.24 -6.86
C PRO A 731 11.96 25.53 -7.54
N LEU A 732 11.71 24.95 -8.71
CA LEU A 732 10.46 25.10 -9.48
C LEU A 732 9.56 23.85 -9.39
N LEU A 733 9.91 22.87 -8.55
CA LEU A 733 9.10 21.67 -8.38
C LEU A 733 7.82 21.99 -7.59
N TYR A 734 6.68 21.74 -8.23
CA TYR A 734 5.34 21.95 -7.72
C TYR A 734 4.64 20.60 -7.55
N SER A 735 4.06 20.38 -6.38
CA SER A 735 3.22 19.20 -6.12
C SER A 735 1.85 19.44 -6.75
N MET A 736 1.47 18.60 -7.71
CA MET A 736 0.15 18.67 -8.32
C MET A 736 -0.89 17.88 -7.53
N THR A 737 -2.11 18.41 -7.51
CA THR A 737 -3.28 17.71 -7.01
C THR A 737 -3.87 16.76 -8.06
N ALA A 738 -4.70 15.80 -7.63
CA ALA A 738 -5.37 14.89 -8.56
C ALA A 738 -6.31 15.65 -9.50
N LEU A 739 -6.94 16.71 -8.99
CA LEU A 739 -7.81 17.58 -9.77
C LEU A 739 -7.04 18.37 -10.83
N GLU A 740 -5.89 18.95 -10.49
CA GLU A 740 -5.03 19.65 -11.44
C GLU A 740 -4.54 18.67 -12.53
N VAL A 741 -4.14 17.46 -12.14
CA VAL A 741 -3.76 16.37 -13.05
C VAL A 741 -4.87 16.04 -14.05
N LEU A 742 -6.13 15.97 -13.60
CA LEU A 742 -7.28 15.75 -14.47
C LEU A 742 -7.52 16.89 -15.45
N HIS A 743 -7.31 18.15 -15.04
CA HIS A 743 -7.46 19.32 -15.90
C HIS A 743 -6.39 19.37 -17.00
N VAL A 744 -5.13 19.09 -16.65
CA VAL A 744 -4.03 18.98 -17.63
C VAL A 744 -4.37 17.98 -18.72
N ARG A 745 -4.79 16.77 -18.33
CA ARG A 745 -5.10 15.70 -19.29
C ARG A 745 -6.23 16.05 -20.26
N ARG A 746 -7.32 16.64 -19.76
CA ARG A 746 -8.53 16.85 -20.58
C ARG A 746 -8.54 18.14 -21.38
N ARG A 747 -7.98 19.22 -20.81
CA ARG A 747 -8.08 20.55 -21.40
C ARG A 747 -6.78 20.98 -22.08
N GLY A 748 -5.70 20.20 -21.94
CA GLY A 748 -4.40 20.53 -22.51
C GLY A 748 -3.84 21.83 -21.93
N LEU A 749 -4.16 22.12 -20.66
CA LEU A 749 -3.74 23.36 -20.00
C LEU A 749 -2.22 23.41 -19.87
N THR A 750 -1.69 24.59 -20.09
CA THR A 750 -0.27 24.93 -19.88
C THR A 750 0.07 25.01 -18.39
N PRO A 751 1.36 24.88 -18.01
CA PRO A 751 1.84 25.07 -16.65
C PRO A 751 1.32 26.33 -15.95
N GLU A 752 1.27 27.47 -16.65
CA GLU A 752 0.76 28.75 -16.13
C GLU A 752 -0.75 28.73 -15.93
N GLU A 753 -1.52 28.12 -16.85
CA GLU A 753 -2.96 27.98 -16.70
C GLU A 753 -3.33 27.09 -15.52
N ILE A 754 -2.50 26.08 -15.19
CA ILE A 754 -2.69 25.24 -13.98
C ILE A 754 -2.58 26.11 -12.72
N LEU A 755 -1.56 26.97 -12.64
CA LEU A 755 -1.34 27.86 -11.49
C LEU A 755 -2.39 28.99 -11.40
N ASP A 756 -2.85 29.50 -12.54
CA ASP A 756 -3.85 30.58 -12.62
C ASP A 756 -5.29 30.09 -12.42
N VAL A 757 -5.54 28.80 -12.68
CA VAL A 757 -6.76 28.13 -12.24
C VAL A 757 -6.73 28.17 -10.71
N ARG A 758 -7.40 29.17 -10.13
CA ARG A 758 -7.69 29.32 -8.70
C ARG A 758 -8.56 28.16 -8.19
N MET A 759 -8.09 26.93 -8.34
CA MET A 759 -8.73 25.74 -7.80
C MET A 759 -7.99 25.38 -6.54
N HIS A 760 -8.39 26.07 -5.48
CA HIS A 760 -8.01 25.69 -4.15
C HIS A 760 -8.41 24.23 -3.90
N LEU A 761 -7.40 23.46 -3.50
CA LEU A 761 -7.51 22.40 -2.51
C LEU A 761 -8.60 22.79 -1.49
N GLN A 762 -9.76 22.18 -1.68
CA GLN A 762 -10.94 22.18 -0.80
C GLN A 762 -11.02 23.28 0.28
N ASN A 763 -11.08 24.54 -0.19
CA ASN A 763 -11.29 25.81 0.53
C ASN A 763 -10.01 26.65 0.73
N SER A 764 -9.91 27.80 0.06
CA SER A 764 -9.08 28.89 0.56
C SER A 764 -9.71 30.24 0.26
N PRO A 765 -9.51 31.20 1.16
CA PRO A 765 -8.83 32.40 0.67
C PRO A 765 -7.43 32.63 1.25
N ASP A 766 -7.13 32.14 2.46
CA ASP A 766 -5.84 32.36 3.15
C ASP A 766 -5.38 31.11 3.92
N PHE A 767 -4.69 30.18 3.25
CA PHE A 767 -4.08 28.96 3.86
C PHE A 767 -2.61 28.76 3.41
#